data_AF-A0AAD3MFA0-F1
#
_entry.id   AF-A0AAD3MFA0-F1
#
_cell.length_a   1.000
_cell.length_b   1.000
_cell.length_c   1.000
_cell.angle_alpha   90.00
_cell.angle_beta   90.00
_cell.angle_gamma   90.00
#
_symmetry.space_group_name_H-M   'P 1'
#
loop_
_entity.id
_entity.type
_entity.pdbx_description
1 polymer ?
#
loop_
_entity_poly.entity_id
_entity_poly.type
_entity_poly.pdbx_seq_one_letter_code
_entity_poly.pdbx_strand_id
1 'polypeptide(L)'
;MRTVLMVAEKPSLAQSISKILSKGNCTSRKGLNGACSVHEYTGSFQGQTVRFKMTSVCGHVMSLDFIGKYNNWDKVDPAELFSKAPTEKKEATPKLNMVKFLQVEARGCDYVVLWLDCDREGENICFEVLDAIQPVMNKGSVRERSVYRAKFSSITDTDIWNAMSCLGEPSRNEALSVDARQELDLRIGCAFTRFQTKYFQGKYGNLDSSLISFGPCQTPTLGFCVERHDKIQSFKPETYWILQAKVFKGKDSPLTLDWNRVRVFDREVGQMFVNLAKTSREAQVGSVSKKEKTKQRPQALNTVEMLRVASSALGMGPQHTMQIAERLYTQGYISYPRTETTHYPENFDLKGTLKQQTNNPIWTDEVKALLSTGLNRPRKGTDAGDHPPITPMRAASEGELGSDGWRLYEYITRHFIATVSQDCKYLQTTIDFSIGTEAFSCSGKTLISPGYTAVMPWQGIPLEESLPDCECGDSFTVDEIKLVEKQTSPPDYLTEAELITLMEKHGIGTDASIPVHINNICQRNYVTIENGRKLKPTNLGIVLVHGYYKIDAELVLPTIRSAVEKQLNLIALGKANYQQVLQHALDIFKRKFHYFVDSITSMDELMEVSFSPIAATGKPLSRCGKCHRFMKYIQAKPSRLHCSHCDETYSLPQNGAIKLYKELRCPLDDFELVLWTSGARGKSYPLCPYCFSNPPFRDMKKGMGCNECTHPSCQHSLNSLGIGQCVECDSGVLVLDPTSGPKWRMACNKCNVVVHFFEHAHRVQVAQESCDACDASLVAVDFNKTRTPLPAGETQHTGCVFCDPVFQDLVELKHATMRHFMHRDEFPAALEEGSPLPVSPLSCKVSLEELYGESLELGLRLLAVRGAPPVLSALLCQAALSQLLQSDLSPFHCPQEAEVNPEEQIVVLLHSEAVQRHFLNKLIDEALAWRQNFIKLPSSPSRFLQCSVHAIKNTRRKMEDKHLALAEFNQLFGIQDGVERAYYAVFDGHGGVDAATYAATHLHVALSKQEMLQSDTATAFKTAFKHTDDMFRGKAKRERLRSGTTGVAALIQGQELTVAWLGDSQAMLVREGQAVTLMDPHKPEREDEKQRIEDLGGCITFMGCWRVNGTYAVSRAIGDFDQKPYVSGDADCLNQLRLETRRLGGDGFFDVVKLSSVSQIWSWMHLAAW
;
A
#
# COMPACT_ATOMS: atom_id res chain seq x y z
N MET A 1 -63.87 -13.66 -17.48
CA MET A 1 -62.53 -13.85 -18.10
C MET A 1 -61.50 -13.34 -17.11
N ARG A 2 -60.49 -14.14 -16.78
CA ARG A 2 -59.44 -13.75 -15.81
C ARG A 2 -58.52 -12.68 -16.42
N THR A 3 -57.89 -11.87 -15.57
CA THR A 3 -57.00 -10.77 -15.98
C THR A 3 -55.58 -10.99 -15.43
N VAL A 4 -54.57 -10.87 -16.29
CA VAL A 4 -53.15 -10.96 -15.95
C VAL A 4 -52.51 -9.58 -16.03
N LEU A 5 -52.07 -9.07 -14.89
CA LEU A 5 -51.24 -7.86 -14.82
C LEU A 5 -49.81 -8.21 -15.23
N MET A 6 -49.20 -7.39 -16.07
CA MET A 6 -47.79 -7.51 -16.41
C MET A 6 -47.10 -6.18 -16.14
N VAL A 7 -45.96 -6.19 -15.46
CA VAL A 7 -45.27 -4.96 -15.05
C VAL A 7 -43.82 -5.01 -15.49
N ALA A 8 -43.43 -4.08 -16.38
CA ALA A 8 -42.04 -3.89 -16.79
C ALA A 8 -41.37 -2.74 -16.01
N GLU A 9 -40.05 -2.62 -16.11
CA GLU A 9 -39.30 -1.61 -15.33
C GLU A 9 -39.46 -0.18 -15.87
N LYS A 10 -39.64 -0.02 -17.18
CA LYS A 10 -39.71 1.29 -17.86
C LYS A 10 -40.86 1.32 -18.88
N PRO A 11 -41.47 2.50 -19.17
CA PRO A 11 -42.61 2.58 -20.10
C PRO A 11 -42.32 2.08 -21.51
N SER A 12 -41.11 2.34 -22.01
CA SER A 12 -40.66 1.86 -23.33
C SER A 12 -40.51 0.34 -23.38
N LEU A 13 -40.07 -0.30 -22.30
CA LEU A 13 -39.99 -1.77 -22.20
C LEU A 13 -41.39 -2.38 -22.24
N ALA A 14 -42.34 -1.87 -21.44
CA ALA A 14 -43.72 -2.32 -21.46
C ALA A 14 -44.36 -2.21 -22.86
N GLN A 15 -44.08 -1.12 -23.57
CA GLN A 15 -44.56 -0.92 -24.94
C GLN A 15 -43.97 -1.95 -25.91
N SER A 16 -42.65 -2.18 -25.86
CA SER A 16 -41.99 -3.15 -26.75
C SER A 16 -42.44 -4.58 -26.48
N ILE A 17 -42.48 -5.01 -25.22
CA ILE A 17 -42.90 -6.36 -24.82
C ILE A 17 -44.38 -6.61 -25.18
N SER A 18 -45.26 -5.63 -24.92
CA SER A 18 -46.68 -5.76 -25.30
C SER A 18 -46.88 -5.86 -26.80
N LYS A 19 -46.13 -5.12 -27.62
CA LYS A 19 -46.17 -5.24 -29.09
C LYS A 19 -45.78 -6.64 -29.57
N ILE A 20 -44.71 -7.22 -29.00
CA ILE A 20 -44.24 -8.58 -29.34
C ILE A 20 -45.30 -9.62 -28.97
N LEU A 21 -45.73 -9.65 -27.71
CA LEU A 21 -46.64 -10.69 -27.20
C LEU A 21 -48.05 -10.60 -27.80
N SER A 22 -48.52 -9.39 -28.15
CA SER A 22 -49.80 -9.18 -28.83
C SER A 22 -49.74 -9.34 -30.36
N LYS A 23 -48.54 -9.55 -30.92
CA LYS A 23 -48.30 -9.51 -32.38
C LYS A 23 -48.85 -8.21 -33.01
N GLY A 24 -48.68 -7.09 -32.30
CA GLY A 24 -49.18 -5.77 -32.68
C GLY A 24 -50.66 -5.49 -32.33
N ASN A 25 -51.43 -6.48 -31.88
CA ASN A 25 -52.86 -6.35 -31.61
C ASN A 25 -53.18 -5.92 -30.16
N CYS A 26 -52.53 -4.86 -29.65
CA CYS A 26 -52.80 -4.29 -28.33
C CYS A 26 -53.48 -2.92 -28.41
N THR A 27 -54.42 -2.66 -27.50
CA THR A 27 -54.99 -1.33 -27.28
C THR A 27 -54.24 -0.64 -26.15
N SER A 28 -53.86 0.63 -26.35
CA SER A 28 -53.06 1.38 -25.38
C SER A 28 -53.84 2.57 -24.83
N ARG A 29 -53.76 2.81 -23.52
CA ARG A 29 -54.29 4.01 -22.86
C ARG A 29 -53.27 4.60 -21.90
N LYS A 30 -53.42 5.89 -21.58
CA LYS A 30 -52.60 6.55 -20.56
C LYS A 30 -53.03 6.12 -19.16
N GLY A 31 -52.05 5.90 -18.28
CA GLY A 31 -52.26 5.68 -16.86
C GLY A 31 -52.56 6.98 -16.11
N LEU A 32 -53.00 6.87 -14.85
CA LEU A 32 -53.39 8.04 -14.03
C LEU A 32 -52.24 9.03 -13.76
N ASN A 33 -50.99 8.57 -13.86
CA ASN A 33 -49.80 9.40 -13.60
C ASN A 33 -49.24 10.10 -14.86
N GLY A 34 -49.84 9.87 -16.05
CA GLY A 34 -49.42 10.44 -17.33
C GLY A 34 -48.12 9.89 -17.93
N ALA A 35 -47.18 9.47 -17.07
CA ALA A 35 -45.89 8.89 -17.47
C ALA A 35 -46.03 7.45 -18.00
N CYS A 36 -46.77 6.60 -17.28
CA CYS A 36 -46.96 5.21 -17.64
C CYS A 36 -48.18 5.02 -18.55
N SER A 37 -48.12 4.03 -19.42
CA SER A 37 -49.22 3.61 -20.29
C SER A 37 -49.64 2.18 -19.93
N VAL A 38 -50.89 1.84 -20.21
CA VAL A 38 -51.44 0.50 -20.03
C VAL A 38 -51.79 -0.07 -21.40
N HIS A 39 -51.28 -1.25 -21.70
CA HIS A 39 -51.43 -1.97 -22.96
C HIS A 39 -52.23 -3.25 -22.73
N GLU A 40 -53.40 -3.35 -23.36
CA GLU A 40 -54.37 -4.41 -23.10
C GLU A 40 -54.61 -5.25 -24.37
N TYR A 41 -54.70 -6.57 -24.21
CA TYR A 41 -54.99 -7.50 -25.29
C TYR A 41 -55.53 -8.83 -24.73
N THR A 42 -56.11 -9.68 -25.59
CA THR A 42 -56.59 -11.02 -25.21
C THR A 42 -55.59 -12.07 -25.68
N GLY A 43 -55.34 -13.08 -24.86
CA GLY A 43 -54.43 -14.18 -25.19
C GLY A 43 -54.69 -15.43 -24.36
N SER A 44 -53.79 -16.40 -24.44
CA SER A 44 -53.84 -17.63 -23.64
C SER A 44 -52.79 -17.58 -22.52
N PHE A 45 -53.17 -17.97 -21.31
CA PHE A 45 -52.28 -18.12 -20.17
C PHE A 45 -52.69 -19.36 -19.37
N GLN A 46 -51.75 -20.28 -19.11
CA GLN A 46 -52.03 -21.54 -18.41
C GLN A 46 -53.21 -22.33 -19.04
N GLY A 47 -53.30 -22.32 -20.37
CA GLY A 47 -54.36 -23.01 -21.13
C GLY A 47 -55.73 -22.33 -21.08
N GLN A 48 -55.86 -21.14 -20.49
CA GLN A 48 -57.11 -20.38 -20.41
C GLN A 48 -57.05 -19.08 -21.21
N THR A 49 -58.18 -18.68 -21.79
CA THR A 49 -58.31 -17.35 -22.39
C THR A 49 -58.37 -16.28 -21.31
N VAL A 50 -57.42 -15.34 -21.35
CA VAL A 50 -57.26 -14.26 -20.38
C VAL A 50 -57.15 -12.90 -21.04
N ARG A 51 -57.42 -11.84 -20.28
CA ARG A 51 -57.08 -10.46 -20.63
C ARG A 51 -55.70 -10.14 -20.07
N PHE A 52 -54.75 -9.81 -20.94
CA PHE A 52 -53.47 -9.27 -20.55
C PHE A 52 -53.55 -7.76 -20.36
N LYS A 53 -52.87 -7.26 -19.33
CA LYS A 53 -52.78 -5.86 -18.97
C LYS A 53 -51.33 -5.52 -18.65
N MET A 54 -50.58 -5.10 -19.66
CA MET A 54 -49.16 -4.72 -19.52
C MET A 54 -49.03 -3.24 -19.16
N THR A 55 -48.22 -2.94 -18.16
CA THR A 55 -47.86 -1.59 -17.72
C THR A 55 -46.40 -1.56 -17.27
N SER A 56 -45.93 -0.45 -16.74
CA SER A 56 -44.57 -0.34 -16.19
C SER A 56 -44.52 0.46 -14.90
N VAL A 57 -43.35 0.40 -14.26
CA VAL A 57 -42.86 1.44 -13.35
C VAL A 57 -41.91 2.38 -14.11
N CYS A 58 -41.12 3.19 -13.39
CA CYS A 58 -40.12 4.10 -13.94
C CYS A 58 -38.78 3.93 -13.19
N GLY A 59 -38.24 2.71 -13.16
CA GLY A 59 -37.17 2.32 -12.24
C GLY A 59 -37.71 2.02 -10.83
N HIS A 60 -36.87 2.19 -9.80
CA HIS A 60 -37.27 2.00 -8.41
C HIS A 60 -38.55 2.77 -8.05
N VAL A 61 -39.51 2.06 -7.46
CA VAL A 61 -40.74 2.61 -6.90
C VAL A 61 -40.42 3.28 -5.57
N MET A 62 -39.52 2.67 -4.81
CA MET A 62 -39.16 3.10 -3.46
C MET A 62 -37.72 3.59 -3.35
N SER A 63 -37.45 4.45 -2.38
CA SER A 63 -36.13 4.79 -1.89
C SER A 63 -36.09 4.62 -0.37
N LEU A 64 -34.96 4.14 0.15
CA LEU A 64 -34.77 3.97 1.58
C LEU A 64 -34.33 5.30 2.21
N ASP A 65 -34.96 5.68 3.32
CA ASP A 65 -34.65 6.90 4.07
C ASP A 65 -34.88 6.69 5.58
N PHE A 66 -34.42 7.62 6.41
CA PHE A 66 -34.72 7.56 7.84
C PHE A 66 -36.12 8.10 8.16
N ILE A 67 -36.67 7.67 9.31
CA ILE A 67 -37.99 8.10 9.77
C ILE A 67 -37.90 9.38 10.61
N GLY A 68 -38.80 10.33 10.33
CA GLY A 68 -39.09 11.47 11.20
C GLY A 68 -37.88 12.36 11.51
N LYS A 69 -37.54 12.50 12.80
CA LYS A 69 -36.50 13.43 13.27
C LYS A 69 -35.10 13.11 12.72
N TYR A 70 -34.84 11.86 12.34
CA TYR A 70 -33.54 11.40 11.85
C TYR A 70 -33.18 11.94 10.46
N ASN A 71 -34.10 12.59 9.75
CA ASN A 71 -33.81 13.30 8.50
C ASN A 71 -33.25 14.70 8.70
N ASN A 72 -33.38 15.27 9.90
CA ASN A 72 -32.84 16.58 10.20
C ASN A 72 -31.38 16.46 10.67
N TRP A 73 -30.46 17.11 9.96
CA TRP A 73 -29.01 16.99 10.18
C TRP A 73 -28.55 17.65 11.49
N ASP A 74 -29.30 18.63 12.01
CA ASP A 74 -28.92 19.40 13.19
C ASP A 74 -29.37 18.75 14.49
N LYS A 75 -30.43 17.94 14.44
CA LYS A 75 -31.19 17.47 15.61
C LYS A 75 -30.79 16.08 16.13
N VAL A 76 -29.93 15.35 15.44
CA VAL A 76 -29.57 13.98 15.80
C VAL A 76 -28.06 13.80 15.83
N ASP A 77 -27.59 13.01 16.81
CA ASP A 77 -26.21 12.55 16.84
C ASP A 77 -26.00 11.55 15.69
N PRO A 78 -25.03 11.79 14.77
CA PRO A 78 -24.74 10.88 13.66
C PRO A 78 -24.43 9.43 14.11
N ALA A 79 -23.93 9.20 15.33
CA ALA A 79 -23.70 7.85 15.85
C ALA A 79 -25.00 7.04 16.01
N GLU A 80 -26.14 7.70 16.20
CA GLU A 80 -27.44 7.02 16.34
C GLU A 80 -27.92 6.40 15.02
N LEU A 81 -27.41 6.86 13.88
CA LEU A 81 -27.82 6.40 12.55
C LEU A 81 -27.40 4.95 12.27
N PHE A 82 -26.44 4.39 13.02
CA PHE A 82 -26.03 2.99 12.86
C PHE A 82 -27.03 1.99 13.43
N SER A 83 -27.68 2.28 14.56
CA SER A 83 -28.45 1.26 15.30
C SER A 83 -29.80 1.73 15.85
N LYS A 84 -29.96 3.03 16.16
CA LYS A 84 -31.20 3.54 16.79
C LYS A 84 -32.18 4.11 15.78
N ALA A 85 -31.69 4.69 14.68
CA ALA A 85 -32.53 5.32 13.68
C ALA A 85 -33.27 4.25 12.85
N PRO A 86 -34.61 4.19 12.89
CA PRO A 86 -35.36 3.32 12.00
C PRO A 86 -35.33 3.87 10.57
N THR A 87 -35.37 2.96 9.61
CA THR A 87 -35.43 3.25 8.17
C THR A 87 -36.81 2.85 7.62
N GLU A 88 -37.27 3.58 6.61
CA GLU A 88 -38.50 3.27 5.89
C GLU A 88 -38.32 3.46 4.39
N LYS A 89 -39.05 2.67 3.60
CA LYS A 89 -39.15 2.84 2.15
C LYS A 89 -40.20 3.92 1.84
N LYS A 90 -39.80 4.97 1.14
CA LYS A 90 -40.68 6.06 0.65
C LYS A 90 -40.74 6.02 -0.87
N GLU A 91 -41.80 6.56 -1.48
CA GLU A 91 -41.83 6.66 -2.94
C GLU A 91 -40.62 7.46 -3.47
N ALA A 92 -39.84 6.85 -4.36
CA ALA A 92 -38.62 7.46 -4.90
C ALA A 92 -38.90 8.75 -5.67
N THR A 93 -40.03 8.79 -6.39
CA THR A 93 -40.54 9.99 -7.07
C THR A 93 -42.00 10.23 -6.70
N PRO A 94 -42.28 10.92 -5.57
CA PRO A 94 -43.65 11.09 -5.05
C PRO A 94 -44.63 11.74 -6.05
N LYS A 95 -44.11 12.57 -6.97
CA LYS A 95 -44.92 13.21 -8.03
C LYS A 95 -45.56 12.20 -8.99
N LEU A 96 -44.97 11.01 -9.16
CA LEU A 96 -45.49 9.98 -10.04
C LEU A 96 -46.62 9.16 -9.40
N ASN A 97 -46.81 9.24 -8.07
CA ASN A 97 -47.80 8.48 -7.31
C ASN A 97 -47.81 6.99 -7.72
N MET A 98 -46.63 6.37 -7.75
CA MET A 98 -46.42 5.10 -8.43
C MET A 98 -47.15 3.96 -7.74
N VAL A 99 -47.17 3.96 -6.40
CA VAL A 99 -47.89 2.94 -5.61
C VAL A 99 -49.39 3.00 -5.90
N LYS A 100 -49.97 4.21 -5.91
CA LYS A 100 -51.38 4.42 -6.23
C LYS A 100 -51.71 3.97 -7.65
N PHE A 101 -50.84 4.27 -8.62
CA PHE A 101 -50.99 3.80 -9.99
C PHE A 101 -51.02 2.27 -10.08
N LEU A 102 -50.05 1.60 -9.48
CA LEU A 102 -49.99 0.14 -9.44
C LEU A 102 -51.23 -0.47 -8.78
N GLN A 103 -51.68 0.08 -7.64
CA GLN A 103 -52.88 -0.39 -6.95
C GLN A 103 -54.15 -0.27 -7.79
N VAL A 104 -54.33 0.86 -8.49
CA VAL A 104 -55.48 1.07 -9.38
C VAL A 104 -55.47 0.07 -10.53
N GLU A 105 -54.30 -0.16 -11.13
CA GLU A 105 -54.21 -1.05 -12.28
C GLU A 105 -54.24 -2.55 -11.90
N ALA A 106 -53.82 -2.90 -10.68
CA ALA A 106 -53.86 -4.26 -10.16
C ALA A 106 -55.23 -4.70 -9.62
N ARG A 107 -56.09 -3.74 -9.22
CA ARG A 107 -57.43 -4.05 -8.70
C ARG A 107 -58.22 -4.87 -9.72
N GLY A 108 -58.70 -6.04 -9.30
CA GLY A 108 -59.47 -6.96 -10.15
C GLY A 108 -58.62 -7.87 -11.06
N CYS A 109 -57.29 -7.85 -10.94
CA CYS A 109 -56.41 -8.81 -11.61
C CYS A 109 -56.25 -10.10 -10.78
N ASP A 110 -56.12 -11.23 -11.47
CA ASP A 110 -56.03 -12.57 -10.87
C ASP A 110 -54.58 -13.08 -10.79
N TYR A 111 -53.75 -12.68 -11.76
CA TYR A 111 -52.34 -13.06 -11.86
C TYR A 111 -51.45 -11.85 -12.08
N VAL A 112 -50.17 -11.97 -11.73
CA VAL A 112 -49.11 -11.02 -12.10
C VAL A 112 -47.91 -11.73 -12.74
N VAL A 113 -47.40 -11.16 -13.83
CA VAL A 113 -46.12 -11.54 -14.45
C VAL A 113 -45.17 -10.35 -14.40
N LEU A 114 -44.02 -10.52 -13.76
CA LEU A 114 -43.00 -9.49 -13.58
C LEU A 114 -42.03 -9.53 -14.77
N TRP A 115 -41.92 -8.39 -15.46
CA TRP A 115 -41.11 -8.16 -16.67
C TRP A 115 -40.06 -7.06 -16.44
N LEU A 116 -39.57 -6.94 -15.21
CA LEU A 116 -38.50 -6.00 -14.87
C LEU A 116 -37.17 -6.49 -15.44
N ASP A 117 -36.15 -5.63 -15.54
CA ASP A 117 -34.86 -6.08 -16.06
C ASP A 117 -34.29 -7.20 -15.15
N CYS A 118 -33.50 -8.13 -15.70
CA CYS A 118 -33.14 -9.36 -14.98
C CYS A 118 -31.79 -9.26 -14.25
N ASP A 119 -31.54 -8.13 -13.58
CA ASP A 119 -30.46 -7.94 -12.62
C ASP A 119 -30.98 -7.88 -11.18
N ARG A 120 -30.07 -7.73 -10.21
CA ARG A 120 -30.43 -7.67 -8.79
C ARG A 120 -31.33 -6.48 -8.46
N GLU A 121 -31.12 -5.33 -9.11
CA GLU A 121 -31.95 -4.15 -8.91
C GLU A 121 -33.38 -4.42 -9.43
N GLY A 122 -33.53 -5.02 -10.61
CA GLY A 122 -34.83 -5.44 -11.14
C GLY A 122 -35.54 -6.48 -10.27
N GLU A 123 -34.82 -7.43 -9.67
CA GLU A 123 -35.37 -8.34 -8.65
C GLU A 123 -35.79 -7.60 -7.37
N ASN A 124 -35.09 -6.56 -6.94
CA ASN A 124 -35.53 -5.74 -5.81
C ASN A 124 -36.83 -5.00 -6.12
N ILE A 125 -36.92 -4.38 -7.31
CA ILE A 125 -38.11 -3.65 -7.77
C ILE A 125 -39.30 -4.62 -7.96
N CYS A 126 -39.06 -5.89 -8.32
CA CYS A 126 -40.11 -6.92 -8.35
C CYS A 126 -40.87 -6.97 -7.01
N PHE A 127 -40.15 -6.97 -5.87
CA PHE A 127 -40.79 -7.02 -4.56
C PHE A 127 -41.43 -5.68 -4.15
N GLU A 128 -40.91 -4.53 -4.60
CA GLU A 128 -41.59 -3.23 -4.43
C GLU A 128 -42.93 -3.20 -5.16
N VAL A 129 -42.98 -3.74 -6.39
CA VAL A 129 -44.22 -3.88 -7.16
C VAL A 129 -45.19 -4.83 -6.45
N LEU A 130 -44.71 -5.99 -6.00
CA LEU A 130 -45.54 -6.98 -5.31
C LEU A 130 -46.17 -6.42 -4.02
N ASP A 131 -45.40 -5.68 -3.22
CA ASP A 131 -45.88 -5.03 -1.99
C ASP A 131 -47.03 -4.04 -2.28
N ALA A 132 -46.94 -3.30 -3.38
CA ALA A 132 -47.98 -2.38 -3.81
C ALA A 132 -49.26 -3.08 -4.32
N ILE A 133 -49.13 -4.20 -5.05
CA ILE A 133 -50.26 -4.79 -5.79
C ILE A 133 -50.94 -5.96 -5.09
N GLN A 134 -50.21 -6.82 -4.38
CA GLN A 134 -50.77 -8.04 -3.80
C GLN A 134 -51.96 -7.78 -2.86
N PRO A 135 -51.97 -6.74 -2.02
CA PRO A 135 -53.10 -6.45 -1.13
C PRO A 135 -54.43 -6.14 -1.85
N VAL A 136 -54.39 -5.75 -3.13
CA VAL A 136 -55.56 -5.29 -3.90
C VAL A 136 -55.96 -6.22 -5.05
N MET A 137 -55.18 -7.27 -5.31
CA MET A 137 -55.48 -8.30 -6.31
C MET A 137 -56.62 -9.22 -5.86
N ASN A 138 -57.24 -9.94 -6.80
CA ASN A 138 -58.25 -10.95 -6.48
C ASN A 138 -57.60 -12.09 -5.69
N LYS A 139 -58.25 -12.52 -4.61
CA LYS A 139 -57.80 -13.67 -3.82
C LYS A 139 -58.17 -14.96 -4.57
N GLY A 140 -57.17 -15.65 -5.11
CA GLY A 140 -57.33 -16.99 -5.70
C GLY A 140 -57.48 -18.09 -4.65
N SER A 141 -57.64 -19.34 -5.12
CA SER A 141 -57.55 -20.53 -4.26
C SER A 141 -56.14 -20.69 -3.71
N VAL A 142 -55.98 -21.14 -2.46
CA VAL A 142 -54.68 -21.32 -1.76
C VAL A 142 -53.71 -22.23 -2.54
N ARG A 143 -54.22 -23.08 -3.44
CA ARG A 143 -53.43 -24.01 -4.26
C ARG A 143 -52.96 -23.44 -5.60
N GLU A 144 -53.44 -22.27 -6.02
CA GLU A 144 -53.17 -21.71 -7.34
C GLU A 144 -52.12 -20.59 -7.27
N ARG A 145 -51.02 -20.75 -8.01
CA ARG A 145 -49.93 -19.77 -8.02
C ARG A 145 -50.31 -18.52 -8.80
N SER A 146 -50.23 -17.35 -8.15
CA SER A 146 -50.65 -16.06 -8.71
C SER A 146 -49.50 -15.16 -9.21
N VAL A 147 -48.25 -15.43 -8.80
CA VAL A 147 -47.07 -14.60 -9.09
C VAL A 147 -46.07 -15.34 -9.97
N TYR A 148 -45.65 -14.69 -11.05
CA TYR A 148 -44.70 -15.22 -12.03
C TYR A 148 -43.63 -14.17 -12.36
N ARG A 149 -42.43 -14.65 -12.70
CA ARG A 149 -41.28 -13.83 -13.12
C ARG A 149 -40.80 -14.28 -14.49
N ALA A 150 -40.83 -13.38 -15.47
CA ALA A 150 -40.22 -13.60 -16.77
C ALA A 150 -38.72 -13.30 -16.70
N LYS A 151 -37.89 -14.21 -17.22
CA LYS A 151 -36.43 -14.03 -17.36
C LYS A 151 -36.04 -13.89 -18.82
N PHE A 152 -35.37 -12.81 -19.17
CA PHE A 152 -34.97 -12.46 -20.53
C PHE A 152 -33.67 -11.65 -20.49
N SER A 153 -32.92 -11.65 -21.60
CA SER A 153 -31.66 -10.92 -21.75
C SER A 153 -31.65 -9.93 -22.92
N SER A 154 -32.72 -9.90 -23.71
CA SER A 154 -32.88 -9.03 -24.87
C SER A 154 -34.36 -8.77 -25.17
N ILE A 155 -34.65 -7.62 -25.76
CA ILE A 155 -36.01 -7.27 -26.20
C ILE A 155 -36.22 -7.71 -27.65
N THR A 156 -36.21 -9.03 -27.87
CA THR A 156 -36.41 -9.67 -29.17
C THR A 156 -37.60 -10.63 -29.13
N ASP A 157 -38.23 -10.90 -30.29
CA ASP A 157 -39.35 -11.84 -30.38
C ASP A 157 -39.01 -13.19 -29.74
N THR A 158 -37.87 -13.77 -30.10
CA THR A 158 -37.44 -15.09 -29.63
C THR A 158 -37.31 -15.13 -28.11
N ASP A 159 -36.59 -14.18 -27.52
CA ASP A 159 -36.28 -14.20 -26.09
C ASP A 159 -37.52 -13.90 -25.23
N ILE A 160 -38.37 -12.97 -25.67
CA ILE A 160 -39.61 -12.62 -24.99
C ILE A 160 -40.65 -13.77 -25.05
N TRP A 161 -40.79 -14.46 -26.18
CA TRP A 161 -41.66 -15.63 -26.27
C TRP A 161 -41.15 -16.82 -25.45
N ASN A 162 -39.83 -17.02 -25.41
CA ASN A 162 -39.21 -18.04 -24.56
C ASN A 162 -39.44 -17.73 -23.07
N ALA A 163 -39.24 -16.48 -22.66
CA ALA A 163 -39.50 -16.02 -21.29
C ALA A 163 -40.95 -16.25 -20.86
N MET A 164 -41.91 -15.94 -21.73
CA MET A 164 -43.34 -16.16 -21.49
C MET A 164 -43.70 -17.65 -21.37
N SER A 165 -42.97 -18.52 -22.06
CA SER A 165 -43.20 -19.97 -22.05
C SER A 165 -42.56 -20.66 -20.85
N CYS A 166 -41.51 -20.06 -20.26
CA CYS A 166 -40.71 -20.64 -19.17
C CYS A 166 -40.68 -19.70 -17.94
N LEU A 167 -41.86 -19.33 -17.43
CA LEU A 167 -41.98 -18.40 -16.30
C LEU A 167 -41.45 -19.01 -14.98
N GLY A 168 -40.56 -18.27 -14.32
CA GLY A 168 -39.96 -18.62 -13.02
C GLY A 168 -40.59 -17.85 -11.85
N GLU A 169 -39.90 -17.83 -10.71
CA GLU A 169 -40.26 -17.08 -9.49
C GLU A 169 -39.29 -15.92 -9.25
N PRO A 170 -39.74 -14.78 -8.67
CA PRO A 170 -38.84 -13.71 -8.27
C PRO A 170 -37.95 -14.15 -7.10
N SER A 171 -36.68 -13.73 -7.11
CA SER A 171 -35.66 -14.17 -6.15
C SER A 171 -35.63 -13.24 -4.92
N ARG A 172 -36.21 -13.70 -3.80
CA ARG A 172 -36.22 -12.88 -2.56
C ARG A 172 -34.82 -12.65 -2.01
N ASN A 173 -33.92 -13.60 -2.18
CA ASN A 173 -32.54 -13.51 -1.70
C ASN A 173 -31.75 -12.42 -2.44
N GLU A 174 -31.87 -12.35 -3.76
CA GLU A 174 -31.26 -11.27 -4.55
C GLU A 174 -31.83 -9.90 -4.16
N ALA A 175 -33.15 -9.79 -4.00
CA ALA A 175 -33.78 -8.56 -3.54
C ALA A 175 -33.29 -8.10 -2.15
N LEU A 176 -33.12 -9.03 -1.21
CA LEU A 176 -32.59 -8.74 0.13
C LEU A 176 -31.12 -8.29 0.09
N SER A 177 -30.33 -8.76 -0.86
CA SER A 177 -28.94 -8.30 -1.02
C SER A 177 -28.89 -6.82 -1.42
N VAL A 178 -29.82 -6.36 -2.26
CA VAL A 178 -29.95 -4.94 -2.64
C VAL A 178 -30.43 -4.11 -1.46
N ASP A 179 -31.44 -4.58 -0.71
CA ASP A 179 -31.91 -3.89 0.50
C ASP A 179 -30.76 -3.71 1.51
N ALA A 180 -29.93 -4.75 1.72
CA ALA A 180 -28.78 -4.68 2.61
C ALA A 180 -27.76 -3.64 2.12
N ARG A 181 -27.46 -3.63 0.82
CA ARG A 181 -26.54 -2.66 0.21
C ARG A 181 -27.04 -1.22 0.41
N GLN A 182 -28.32 -0.97 0.09
CA GLN A 182 -28.95 0.35 0.24
C GLN A 182 -28.90 0.83 1.69
N GLU A 183 -29.19 -0.06 2.66
CA GLU A 183 -29.19 0.28 4.07
C GLU A 183 -27.77 0.55 4.61
N LEU A 184 -26.78 -0.26 4.23
CA LEU A 184 -25.37 -0.05 4.59
C LEU A 184 -24.86 1.28 4.03
N ASP A 185 -25.06 1.53 2.74
CA ASP A 185 -24.58 2.73 2.06
C ASP A 185 -25.24 3.99 2.67
N LEU A 186 -26.54 3.95 2.98
CA LEU A 186 -27.27 5.04 3.63
C LEU A 186 -26.75 5.32 5.05
N ARG A 187 -26.70 4.30 5.90
CA ARG A 187 -26.33 4.46 7.32
C ARG A 187 -24.88 4.93 7.47
N ILE A 188 -23.95 4.24 6.82
CA ILE A 188 -22.52 4.55 6.90
C ILE A 188 -22.26 5.90 6.23
N GLY A 189 -22.79 6.11 5.02
CA GLY A 189 -22.58 7.35 4.28
C GLY A 189 -23.10 8.57 5.03
N CYS A 190 -24.34 8.53 5.54
CA CYS A 190 -24.91 9.64 6.28
C CYS A 190 -24.21 9.89 7.62
N ALA A 191 -23.83 8.86 8.37
CA ALA A 191 -23.17 9.06 9.67
C ALA A 191 -21.84 9.82 9.52
N PHE A 192 -20.94 9.33 8.65
CA PHE A 192 -19.65 9.98 8.41
C PHE A 192 -19.80 11.35 7.72
N THR A 193 -20.70 11.48 6.75
CA THR A 193 -20.93 12.74 6.03
C THR A 193 -21.46 13.81 6.96
N ARG A 194 -22.55 13.54 7.69
CA ARG A 194 -23.21 14.55 8.55
C ARG A 194 -22.29 15.02 9.66
N PHE A 195 -21.51 14.11 10.25
CA PHE A 195 -20.52 14.47 11.26
C PHE A 195 -19.49 15.47 10.69
N GLN A 196 -18.88 15.16 9.54
CA GLN A 196 -17.83 16.01 8.96
C GLN A 196 -18.38 17.35 8.45
N THR A 197 -19.52 17.33 7.75
CA THR A 197 -20.15 18.57 7.29
C THR A 197 -20.40 19.50 8.46
N LYS A 198 -20.97 19.00 9.57
CA LYS A 198 -21.23 19.80 10.78
C LYS A 198 -19.94 20.23 11.48
N TYR A 199 -18.94 19.36 11.55
CA TYR A 199 -17.66 19.65 12.20
C TYR A 199 -16.86 20.77 11.49
N PHE A 200 -16.86 20.76 10.15
CA PHE A 200 -16.13 21.74 9.34
C PHE A 200 -16.96 22.96 8.93
N GLN A 201 -18.26 23.00 9.26
CA GLN A 201 -19.16 24.08 8.87
C GLN A 201 -18.67 25.42 9.42
N GLY A 202 -18.39 26.37 8.52
CA GLY A 202 -17.94 27.72 8.89
C GLY A 202 -16.56 27.80 9.53
N LYS A 203 -15.80 26.69 9.61
CA LYS A 203 -14.48 26.65 10.25
C LYS A 203 -13.38 27.26 9.38
N TYR A 204 -13.47 27.12 8.06
CA TYR A 204 -12.50 27.67 7.11
C TYR A 204 -13.22 28.49 6.02
N GLY A 205 -12.80 29.75 5.83
CA GLY A 205 -13.50 30.69 4.94
C GLY A 205 -13.52 30.32 3.46
N ASN A 206 -12.59 29.46 3.03
CA ASN A 206 -12.46 29.01 1.63
C ASN A 206 -12.94 27.55 1.43
N LEU A 207 -13.51 26.91 2.45
CA LEU A 207 -14.01 25.54 2.37
C LEU A 207 -15.54 25.54 2.37
N ASP A 208 -16.14 25.07 1.28
CA ASP A 208 -17.55 24.71 1.29
C ASP A 208 -17.72 23.30 1.91
N SER A 209 -17.97 23.27 3.22
CA SER A 209 -18.21 22.04 3.98
C SER A 209 -19.38 21.18 3.44
N SER A 210 -20.31 21.76 2.66
CA SER A 210 -21.43 21.01 2.07
C SER A 210 -20.99 20.03 0.96
N LEU A 211 -19.78 20.22 0.42
CA LEU A 211 -19.18 19.32 -0.55
C LEU A 211 -18.54 18.08 0.10
N ILE A 212 -18.30 18.09 1.42
CA ILE A 212 -17.68 16.96 2.12
C ILE A 212 -18.68 15.83 2.27
N SER A 213 -18.30 14.63 1.84
CA SER A 213 -19.09 13.42 1.94
C SER A 213 -18.19 12.18 2.04
N PHE A 214 -18.70 11.18 2.72
CA PHE A 214 -18.09 9.86 2.82
C PHE A 214 -19.05 8.82 2.26
N GLY A 215 -18.50 7.81 1.59
CA GLY A 215 -19.27 6.67 1.14
C GLY A 215 -18.39 5.43 1.10
N PRO A 216 -18.89 4.27 1.55
CA PRO A 216 -18.07 3.07 1.76
C PRO A 216 -17.42 2.53 0.47
N CYS A 217 -17.96 2.84 -0.72
CA CYS A 217 -17.34 2.52 -2.00
C CYS A 217 -16.73 3.74 -2.71
N GLN A 218 -17.30 4.94 -2.53
CA GLN A 218 -16.78 6.15 -3.18
C GLN A 218 -15.40 6.54 -2.64
N THR A 219 -15.17 6.36 -1.32
CA THR A 219 -13.91 6.75 -0.68
C THR A 219 -12.75 5.87 -1.14
N PRO A 220 -12.86 4.52 -1.21
CA PRO A 220 -11.82 3.70 -1.82
C PRO A 220 -11.60 3.97 -3.31
N THR A 221 -12.67 4.29 -4.05
CA THR A 221 -12.57 4.68 -5.47
C THR A 221 -11.72 5.94 -5.64
N LEU A 222 -11.95 6.96 -4.81
CA LEU A 222 -11.11 8.17 -4.75
C LEU A 222 -9.69 7.84 -4.27
N GLY A 223 -9.56 6.89 -3.34
CA GLY A 223 -8.29 6.39 -2.81
C GLY A 223 -7.32 5.97 -3.91
N PHE A 224 -7.77 5.24 -4.94
CA PHE A 224 -6.92 4.87 -6.08
C PHE A 224 -6.38 6.09 -6.85
N CYS A 225 -7.21 7.11 -7.06
CA CYS A 225 -6.79 8.33 -7.75
C CYS A 225 -5.74 9.11 -6.95
N VAL A 226 -5.93 9.21 -5.63
CA VAL A 226 -4.98 9.90 -4.73
C VAL A 226 -3.69 9.08 -4.57
N GLU A 227 -3.76 7.76 -4.49
CA GLU A 227 -2.57 6.90 -4.46
C GLU A 227 -1.72 7.09 -5.73
N ARG A 228 -2.36 7.19 -6.91
CA ARG A 228 -1.65 7.51 -8.15
C ARG A 228 -1.05 8.92 -8.09
N HIS A 229 -1.78 9.92 -7.60
CA HIS A 229 -1.25 11.26 -7.40
C HIS A 229 0.01 11.26 -6.53
N ASP A 230 -0.01 10.57 -5.39
CA ASP A 230 1.12 10.49 -4.46
C ASP A 230 2.35 9.83 -5.11
N LYS A 231 2.14 8.78 -5.91
CA LYS A 231 3.20 8.15 -6.72
C LYS A 231 3.80 9.10 -7.74
N ILE A 232 3.00 9.99 -8.33
CA ILE A 232 3.49 11.01 -9.27
C ILE A 232 4.30 12.07 -8.53
N GLN A 233 3.81 12.58 -7.40
CA GLN A 233 4.47 13.64 -6.63
C GLN A 233 5.79 13.19 -6.01
N SER A 234 5.86 11.93 -5.57
CA SER A 234 7.06 11.35 -4.95
C SER A 234 8.06 10.77 -5.94
N PHE A 235 7.72 10.70 -7.24
CA PHE A 235 8.59 10.16 -8.27
C PHE A 235 9.82 11.06 -8.48
N LYS A 236 11.01 10.47 -8.41
CA LYS A 236 12.27 11.13 -8.74
C LYS A 236 12.79 10.58 -10.07
N PRO A 237 12.77 11.37 -11.15
CA PRO A 237 13.28 10.93 -12.44
C PRO A 237 14.78 10.60 -12.38
N GLU A 238 15.11 9.34 -12.66
CA GLU A 238 16.49 8.88 -12.82
C GLU A 238 16.91 8.94 -14.29
N THR A 239 18.10 9.48 -14.53
CA THR A 239 18.76 9.48 -15.85
C THR A 239 19.26 8.08 -16.16
N TYR A 240 19.05 7.64 -17.39
CA TYR A 240 19.58 6.39 -17.91
C TYR A 240 20.06 6.57 -19.35
N TRP A 241 20.95 5.69 -19.77
CA TRP A 241 21.55 5.72 -21.10
C TRP A 241 21.21 4.44 -21.86
N ILE A 242 20.87 4.61 -23.13
CA ILE A 242 20.67 3.52 -24.08
C ILE A 242 21.76 3.60 -25.13
N LEU A 243 22.46 2.49 -25.36
CA LEU A 243 23.35 2.37 -26.51
C LEU A 243 22.50 2.12 -27.77
N GLN A 244 22.60 3.01 -28.75
CA GLN A 244 21.88 2.89 -30.02
C GLN A 244 22.89 2.75 -31.16
N ALA A 245 22.72 1.71 -31.97
CA ALA A 245 23.54 1.47 -33.16
C ALA A 245 22.67 1.57 -34.41
N LYS A 246 23.22 2.16 -35.47
CA LYS A 246 22.66 2.12 -36.82
C LYS A 246 23.60 1.39 -37.75
N VAL A 247 23.03 0.50 -38.56
CA VAL A 247 23.78 -0.34 -39.50
C VAL A 247 23.13 -0.29 -40.87
N PHE A 248 23.89 -0.46 -41.93
CA PHE A 248 23.36 -0.54 -43.30
C PHE A 248 24.09 -1.62 -44.10
N LYS A 249 23.41 -2.11 -45.14
CA LYS A 249 23.94 -3.06 -46.13
C LYS A 249 23.84 -2.41 -47.50
N GLY A 250 24.97 -2.06 -48.12
CA GLY A 250 24.99 -1.47 -49.46
C GLY A 250 24.36 -0.06 -49.54
N LYS A 251 23.33 0.11 -50.39
CA LYS A 251 22.61 1.39 -50.62
C LYS A 251 21.26 1.49 -49.88
N ASP A 252 20.96 0.54 -49.00
CA ASP A 252 19.69 0.48 -48.28
C ASP A 252 19.60 1.53 -47.16
N SER A 253 18.39 1.80 -46.67
CA SER A 253 18.16 2.68 -45.54
C SER A 253 18.84 2.13 -44.26
N PRO A 254 19.37 3.01 -43.38
CA PRO A 254 20.03 2.56 -42.16
C PRO A 254 19.03 1.96 -41.18
N LEU A 255 19.31 0.71 -40.77
CA LEU A 255 18.56 -0.04 -39.78
C LEU A 255 18.99 0.39 -38.37
N THR A 256 18.03 0.76 -37.53
CA THR A 256 18.27 1.06 -36.12
C THR A 256 18.19 -0.22 -35.29
N LEU A 257 19.19 -0.48 -34.47
CA LEU A 257 19.28 -1.65 -33.60
C LEU A 257 18.97 -1.31 -32.15
N ASP A 258 18.22 -2.20 -31.49
CA ASP A 258 17.93 -2.16 -30.07
C ASP A 258 19.01 -2.93 -29.30
N TRP A 259 19.56 -2.32 -28.26
CA TRP A 259 20.59 -2.97 -27.44
C TRP A 259 20.00 -4.03 -26.52
N ASN A 260 20.59 -5.22 -26.47
CA ASN A 260 20.03 -6.34 -25.70
C ASN A 260 20.05 -6.11 -24.18
N ARG A 261 20.93 -5.24 -23.68
CA ARG A 261 20.93 -4.84 -22.26
C ARG A 261 19.86 -3.80 -21.93
N VAL A 262 19.15 -3.29 -22.94
CA VAL A 262 18.09 -2.28 -22.88
C VAL A 262 18.57 -0.89 -22.42
N ARG A 263 19.13 -0.77 -21.21
CA ARG A 263 19.58 0.49 -20.63
C ARG A 263 20.60 0.30 -19.49
N VAL A 264 21.35 1.36 -19.18
CA VAL A 264 22.19 1.46 -17.98
C VAL A 264 21.92 2.78 -17.25
N PHE A 265 22.13 2.81 -15.93
CA PHE A 265 21.91 4.00 -15.08
C PHE A 265 23.22 4.68 -14.66
N ASP A 266 24.34 4.25 -15.24
CA ASP A 266 25.65 4.85 -15.02
C ASP A 266 26.25 5.32 -16.35
N ARG A 267 26.65 6.58 -16.41
CA ARG A 267 27.17 7.22 -17.62
C ARG A 267 28.51 6.64 -18.04
N GLU A 268 29.40 6.38 -17.09
CA GLU A 268 30.76 5.89 -17.35
C GLU A 268 30.72 4.45 -17.85
N VAL A 269 29.86 3.62 -17.25
CA VAL A 269 29.56 2.27 -17.73
C VAL A 269 28.93 2.32 -19.13
N GLY A 270 27.99 3.23 -19.38
CA GLY A 270 27.43 3.45 -20.71
C GLY A 270 28.50 3.83 -21.75
N GLN A 271 29.41 4.74 -21.38
CA GLN A 271 30.51 5.17 -22.24
C GLN A 271 31.53 4.05 -22.48
N MET A 272 31.78 3.20 -21.48
CA MET A 272 32.60 1.99 -21.64
C MET A 272 32.02 1.07 -22.72
N PHE A 273 30.71 0.80 -22.69
CA PHE A 273 30.06 -0.02 -23.72
C PHE A 273 30.11 0.61 -25.12
N VAL A 274 29.99 1.94 -25.22
CA VAL A 274 30.21 2.66 -26.49
C VAL A 274 31.62 2.42 -27.00
N ASN A 275 32.63 2.54 -26.13
CA ASN A 275 34.03 2.38 -26.51
C ASN A 275 34.31 0.95 -26.98
N LEU A 276 33.75 -0.05 -26.29
CA LEU A 276 33.83 -1.46 -26.68
C LEU A 276 33.16 -1.70 -28.04
N ALA A 277 31.96 -1.19 -28.27
CA ALA A 277 31.26 -1.37 -29.55
C ALA A 277 31.98 -0.64 -30.72
N LYS A 278 32.55 0.54 -30.48
CA LYS A 278 33.33 1.30 -31.46
C LYS A 278 34.64 0.63 -31.89
N THR A 279 35.09 -0.43 -31.21
CA THR A 279 36.24 -1.22 -31.67
C THR A 279 35.95 -1.97 -32.97
N SER A 280 34.68 -2.24 -33.28
CA SER A 280 34.25 -2.86 -34.53
C SER A 280 33.62 -1.84 -35.47
N ARG A 281 33.93 -1.93 -36.77
CA ARG A 281 33.24 -1.19 -37.84
C ARG A 281 32.16 -2.03 -38.53
N GLU A 282 32.05 -3.29 -38.15
CA GLU A 282 31.15 -4.26 -38.73
C GLU A 282 30.22 -4.84 -37.66
N ALA A 283 28.97 -5.04 -38.03
CA ALA A 283 27.96 -5.73 -37.26
C ALA A 283 27.72 -7.10 -37.89
N GLN A 284 28.07 -8.17 -37.18
CA GLN A 284 27.88 -9.54 -37.66
C GLN A 284 26.49 -10.04 -37.29
N VAL A 285 25.80 -10.65 -38.25
CA VAL A 285 24.51 -11.32 -38.02
C VAL A 285 24.78 -12.64 -37.29
N GLY A 286 24.40 -12.70 -36.02
CA GLY A 286 24.55 -13.91 -35.20
C GLY A 286 23.39 -14.89 -35.37
N SER A 287 22.16 -14.39 -35.51
CA SER A 287 20.99 -15.25 -35.70
C SER A 287 19.87 -14.52 -36.45
N VAL A 288 19.12 -15.25 -37.27
CA VAL A 288 17.90 -14.76 -37.92
C VAL A 288 16.77 -15.71 -37.57
N SER A 289 15.76 -15.20 -36.86
CA SER A 289 14.59 -15.99 -36.47
C SER A 289 13.31 -15.43 -37.10
N LYS A 290 12.59 -16.29 -37.84
CA LYS A 290 11.27 -16.00 -38.41
C LYS A 290 10.26 -16.90 -37.69
N LYS A 291 9.37 -16.32 -36.90
CA LYS A 291 8.34 -17.07 -36.13
C LYS A 291 6.96 -16.56 -36.49
N GLU A 292 6.08 -17.45 -36.97
CA GLU A 292 4.65 -17.13 -37.10
C GLU A 292 4.08 -16.93 -35.69
N LYS A 293 3.48 -15.76 -35.46
CA LYS A 293 2.79 -15.41 -34.22
C LYS A 293 1.35 -15.06 -34.52
N THR A 294 0.52 -15.22 -33.50
CA THR A 294 -0.92 -14.98 -33.59
C THR A 294 -1.32 -13.92 -32.57
N LYS A 295 -1.97 -12.86 -33.05
CA LYS A 295 -2.66 -11.89 -32.20
C LYS A 295 -4.11 -12.35 -32.06
N GLN A 296 -4.45 -12.82 -30.87
CA GLN A 296 -5.75 -13.41 -30.58
C GLN A 296 -6.87 -12.37 -30.71
N ARG A 297 -8.00 -12.80 -31.27
CA ARG A 297 -9.25 -12.04 -31.29
C ARG A 297 -9.74 -11.75 -29.86
N PRO A 298 -10.58 -10.71 -29.66
CA PRO A 298 -11.08 -10.36 -28.34
C PRO A 298 -11.99 -11.46 -27.76
N GLN A 299 -12.08 -11.49 -26.43
CA GLN A 299 -13.13 -12.23 -25.72
C GLN A 299 -14.49 -11.54 -25.94
N ALA A 300 -15.58 -12.26 -25.67
CA ALA A 300 -16.92 -11.68 -25.77
C ALA A 300 -17.06 -10.48 -24.82
N LEU A 301 -17.83 -9.47 -25.23
CA LEU A 301 -17.89 -8.19 -24.55
C LEU A 301 -18.71 -8.27 -23.26
N ASN A 302 -18.13 -7.87 -22.13
CA ASN A 302 -18.84 -7.64 -20.88
C ASN A 302 -18.96 -6.14 -20.58
N THR A 303 -19.61 -5.79 -19.47
CA THR A 303 -19.81 -4.40 -19.06
C THR A 303 -18.49 -3.66 -18.83
N VAL A 304 -17.54 -4.27 -18.14
CA VAL A 304 -16.27 -3.63 -17.79
C VAL A 304 -15.50 -3.23 -19.04
N GLU A 305 -15.33 -4.15 -20.00
CA GLU A 305 -14.59 -3.86 -21.23
C GLU A 305 -15.32 -2.83 -22.10
N MET A 306 -16.65 -2.87 -22.16
CA MET A 306 -17.45 -1.84 -22.83
C MET A 306 -17.17 -0.45 -22.24
N LEU A 307 -17.20 -0.30 -20.91
CA LEU A 307 -16.95 0.98 -20.24
C LEU A 307 -15.51 1.47 -20.46
N ARG A 308 -14.53 0.57 -20.39
CA ARG A 308 -13.11 0.91 -20.61
C ARG A 308 -12.89 1.47 -22.01
N VAL A 309 -13.36 0.77 -23.04
CA VAL A 309 -13.15 1.20 -24.43
C VAL A 309 -13.99 2.43 -24.77
N ALA A 310 -15.20 2.54 -24.24
CA ALA A 310 -16.00 3.75 -24.41
C ALA A 310 -15.30 4.99 -23.84
N SER A 311 -14.64 4.88 -22.68
CA SER A 311 -13.84 5.98 -22.14
C SER A 311 -12.57 6.24 -22.97
N SER A 312 -11.74 5.21 -23.20
CA SER A 312 -10.42 5.40 -23.81
C SER A 312 -10.47 5.73 -25.30
N ALA A 313 -11.41 5.15 -26.05
CA ALA A 313 -11.51 5.28 -27.50
C ALA A 313 -12.67 6.18 -27.95
N LEU A 314 -13.81 6.16 -27.24
CA LEU A 314 -14.96 6.99 -27.60
C LEU A 314 -15.06 8.29 -26.77
N GLY A 315 -14.21 8.47 -25.76
CA GLY A 315 -14.25 9.66 -24.90
C GLY A 315 -15.55 9.82 -24.10
N MET A 316 -16.31 8.74 -23.92
CA MET A 316 -17.58 8.72 -23.18
C MET A 316 -17.32 8.32 -21.73
N GLY A 317 -17.80 9.14 -20.78
CA GLY A 317 -17.71 8.79 -19.36
C GLY A 317 -18.48 7.50 -19.03
N PRO A 318 -18.12 6.75 -17.98
CA PRO A 318 -18.74 5.46 -17.66
C PRO A 318 -20.26 5.53 -17.47
N GLN A 319 -20.76 6.54 -16.75
CA GLN A 319 -22.19 6.74 -16.52
C GLN A 319 -22.96 7.07 -17.81
N HIS A 320 -22.38 7.93 -18.67
CA HIS A 320 -22.96 8.29 -19.96
C HIS A 320 -23.04 7.07 -20.89
N THR A 321 -21.98 6.26 -20.91
CA THR A 321 -21.92 5.00 -21.67
C THR A 321 -23.02 4.05 -21.24
N MET A 322 -23.20 3.83 -19.93
CA MET A 322 -24.22 2.93 -19.41
C MET A 322 -25.64 3.42 -19.76
N GLN A 323 -25.91 4.72 -19.68
CA GLN A 323 -27.20 5.30 -20.09
C GLN A 323 -27.51 5.09 -21.58
N ILE A 324 -26.50 5.23 -22.44
CA ILE A 324 -26.65 4.96 -23.88
C ILE A 324 -26.88 3.47 -24.11
N ALA A 325 -26.09 2.59 -23.48
CA ALA A 325 -26.23 1.15 -23.61
C ALA A 325 -27.62 0.67 -23.16
N GLU A 326 -28.12 1.16 -22.02
CA GLU A 326 -29.48 0.86 -21.56
C GLU A 326 -30.56 1.32 -22.55
N ARG A 327 -30.36 2.48 -23.18
CA ARG A 327 -31.27 2.97 -24.23
C ARG A 327 -31.26 2.07 -25.46
N LEU A 328 -30.07 1.63 -25.91
CA LEU A 328 -29.92 0.69 -27.02
C LEU A 328 -30.61 -0.65 -26.72
N TYR A 329 -30.43 -1.17 -25.50
CA TYR A 329 -31.11 -2.38 -25.03
C TYR A 329 -32.64 -2.23 -25.02
N THR A 330 -33.13 -1.12 -24.46
CA THR A 330 -34.57 -0.83 -24.36
C THR A 330 -35.25 -0.72 -25.74
N GLN A 331 -34.48 -0.31 -26.75
CA GLN A 331 -34.91 -0.23 -28.16
C GLN A 331 -34.68 -1.54 -28.95
N GLY A 332 -34.17 -2.59 -28.29
CA GLY A 332 -33.93 -3.92 -28.86
C GLY A 332 -32.69 -4.02 -29.76
N TYR A 333 -31.76 -3.06 -29.72
CA TYR A 333 -30.55 -3.09 -30.55
C TYR A 333 -29.44 -3.96 -29.97
N ILE A 334 -29.35 -4.07 -28.65
CA ILE A 334 -28.33 -4.89 -27.96
C ILE A 334 -28.95 -5.77 -26.87
N SER A 335 -28.23 -6.81 -26.45
CA SER A 335 -28.55 -7.56 -25.22
C SER A 335 -28.30 -6.70 -23.98
N TYR A 336 -28.74 -7.18 -22.82
CA TYR A 336 -28.66 -6.44 -21.58
C TYR A 336 -27.22 -6.02 -21.24
N PRO A 337 -26.94 -4.71 -21.02
CA PRO A 337 -25.57 -4.19 -20.99
C PRO A 337 -24.90 -4.27 -19.61
N ARG A 338 -25.55 -4.88 -18.62
CA ARG A 338 -25.03 -5.12 -17.26
C ARG A 338 -24.80 -6.61 -17.09
N THR A 339 -23.63 -7.07 -17.49
CA THR A 339 -23.21 -8.47 -17.41
C THR A 339 -21.71 -8.59 -17.17
N GLU A 340 -21.32 -9.55 -16.34
CA GLU A 340 -19.94 -9.95 -16.12
C GLU A 340 -19.50 -11.08 -17.08
N THR A 341 -20.45 -11.71 -17.76
CA THR A 341 -20.22 -12.86 -18.64
C THR A 341 -19.46 -12.47 -19.91
N THR A 342 -18.42 -13.25 -20.20
CA THR A 342 -17.58 -13.17 -21.41
C THR A 342 -17.65 -14.46 -22.24
N HIS A 343 -18.63 -15.32 -21.96
CA HIS A 343 -18.86 -16.60 -22.62
C HIS A 343 -20.23 -16.64 -23.29
N TYR A 344 -20.29 -16.94 -24.60
CA TYR A 344 -21.58 -17.17 -25.28
C TYR A 344 -22.18 -18.50 -24.85
N PRO A 345 -23.47 -18.56 -24.47
CA PRO A 345 -24.09 -19.83 -24.11
C PRO A 345 -24.24 -20.73 -25.34
N GLU A 346 -24.18 -22.04 -25.15
CA GLU A 346 -24.17 -23.04 -26.25
C GLU A 346 -25.44 -22.97 -27.14
N ASN A 347 -26.55 -22.48 -26.59
CA ASN A 347 -27.81 -22.30 -27.31
C ASN A 347 -27.93 -20.94 -28.04
N PHE A 348 -26.91 -20.07 -27.99
CA PHE A 348 -26.96 -18.75 -28.63
C PHE A 348 -26.78 -18.87 -30.15
N ASP A 349 -27.73 -18.31 -30.93
CA ASP A 349 -27.65 -18.31 -32.39
C ASP A 349 -26.69 -17.24 -32.95
N LEU A 350 -25.39 -17.51 -32.81
CA LEU A 350 -24.32 -16.63 -33.33
C LEU A 350 -24.48 -16.35 -34.83
N LYS A 351 -24.94 -17.33 -35.61
CA LYS A 351 -25.09 -17.22 -37.07
C LYS A 351 -26.27 -16.32 -37.43
N GLY A 352 -27.39 -16.45 -36.72
CA GLY A 352 -28.54 -15.57 -36.86
C GLY A 352 -28.19 -14.11 -36.54
N THR A 353 -27.50 -13.89 -35.42
CA THR A 353 -27.03 -12.56 -35.00
C THR A 353 -26.07 -11.95 -36.04
N LEU A 354 -25.12 -12.72 -36.55
CA LEU A 354 -24.19 -12.26 -37.60
C LEU A 354 -24.93 -11.92 -38.91
N LYS A 355 -25.92 -12.73 -39.31
CA LYS A 355 -26.71 -12.49 -40.53
C LYS A 355 -27.43 -11.15 -40.52
N GLN A 356 -27.91 -10.68 -39.37
CA GLN A 356 -28.58 -9.38 -39.28
C GLN A 356 -27.68 -8.22 -39.71
N GLN A 357 -26.36 -8.36 -39.55
CA GLN A 357 -25.39 -7.30 -39.83
C GLN A 357 -24.93 -7.26 -41.31
N THR A 358 -25.45 -8.16 -42.17
CA THR A 358 -25.01 -8.33 -43.57
C THR A 358 -25.19 -7.08 -44.43
N ASN A 359 -26.19 -6.24 -44.14
CA ASN A 359 -26.58 -5.13 -45.01
C ASN A 359 -25.93 -3.79 -44.63
N ASN A 360 -25.10 -3.74 -43.58
CA ASN A 360 -24.44 -2.51 -43.19
C ASN A 360 -23.18 -2.26 -44.04
N PRO A 361 -23.03 -1.10 -44.71
CA PRO A 361 -21.95 -0.84 -45.65
C PRO A 361 -20.55 -0.86 -45.01
N ILE A 362 -20.44 -0.70 -43.69
CA ILE A 362 -19.16 -0.58 -42.99
C ILE A 362 -18.44 -1.94 -42.83
N TRP A 363 -19.20 -3.04 -42.73
CA TRP A 363 -18.67 -4.38 -42.45
C TRP A 363 -19.36 -5.48 -43.28
N THR A 364 -20.10 -5.11 -44.34
CA THR A 364 -20.86 -6.05 -45.17
C THR A 364 -19.96 -7.12 -45.80
N ASP A 365 -18.76 -6.72 -46.24
CA ASP A 365 -17.84 -7.61 -46.95
C ASP A 365 -17.25 -8.64 -45.99
N GLU A 366 -16.81 -8.22 -44.79
CA GLU A 366 -16.33 -9.12 -43.75
C GLU A 366 -17.43 -10.09 -43.28
N VAL A 367 -18.65 -9.60 -43.07
CA VAL A 367 -19.78 -10.44 -42.63
C VAL A 367 -20.14 -11.48 -43.69
N LYS A 368 -20.22 -11.10 -44.97
CA LYS A 368 -20.47 -12.04 -46.07
C LYS A 368 -19.38 -13.08 -46.19
N ALA A 369 -18.12 -12.68 -46.05
CA ALA A 369 -16.98 -13.60 -46.07
C ALA A 369 -17.02 -14.60 -44.90
N LEU A 370 -17.36 -14.16 -43.68
CA LEU A 370 -17.50 -15.05 -42.52
C LEU A 370 -18.67 -16.03 -42.67
N LEU A 371 -19.79 -15.59 -43.25
CA LEU A 371 -20.94 -16.45 -43.49
C LEU A 371 -20.69 -17.52 -44.56
N SER A 372 -19.82 -17.25 -45.54
CA SER A 372 -19.45 -18.20 -46.60
C SER A 372 -18.35 -19.18 -46.17
N THR A 373 -17.31 -18.69 -45.48
CA THR A 373 -16.18 -19.51 -45.01
C THR A 373 -16.49 -20.31 -43.75
N GLY A 374 -17.49 -19.87 -42.98
CA GLY A 374 -17.89 -20.47 -41.71
C GLY A 374 -17.35 -19.69 -40.51
N LEU A 375 -18.21 -19.51 -39.50
CA LEU A 375 -17.86 -18.79 -38.28
C LEU A 375 -16.77 -19.54 -37.50
N ASN A 376 -15.82 -18.80 -36.95
CA ASN A 376 -14.92 -19.35 -35.96
C ASN A 376 -15.66 -19.52 -34.64
N ARG A 377 -15.31 -20.54 -33.85
CA ARG A 377 -15.84 -20.66 -32.50
C ARG A 377 -15.33 -19.48 -31.66
N PRO A 378 -16.20 -18.74 -30.96
CA PRO A 378 -15.74 -17.69 -30.06
C PRO A 378 -14.73 -18.20 -29.03
N ARG A 379 -13.86 -17.32 -28.57
CA ARG A 379 -12.90 -17.68 -27.52
C ARG A 379 -13.65 -17.97 -26.22
N LYS A 380 -13.26 -19.05 -25.52
CA LYS A 380 -13.82 -19.37 -24.20
C LYS A 380 -13.52 -18.25 -23.20
N GLY A 381 -14.58 -17.70 -22.61
CA GLY A 381 -14.54 -16.76 -21.49
C GLY A 381 -15.08 -17.40 -20.21
N THR A 382 -15.56 -16.53 -19.31
CA THR A 382 -16.20 -16.91 -18.05
C THR A 382 -17.70 -16.69 -18.15
N ASP A 383 -18.48 -17.67 -17.71
CA ASP A 383 -19.93 -17.56 -17.53
C ASP A 383 -20.23 -17.21 -16.08
N ALA A 384 -20.75 -16.01 -15.83
CA ALA A 384 -21.13 -15.55 -14.50
C ALA A 384 -22.53 -16.03 -14.08
N GLY A 385 -23.28 -16.65 -15.01
CA GLY A 385 -24.64 -17.13 -14.75
C GLY A 385 -25.68 -16.01 -14.68
N ASP A 386 -25.36 -14.82 -15.19
CA ASP A 386 -26.24 -13.65 -15.24
C ASP A 386 -26.95 -13.53 -16.60
N HIS A 387 -26.24 -13.06 -17.62
CA HIS A 387 -26.72 -12.76 -18.96
C HIS A 387 -25.69 -13.20 -20.01
N PRO A 388 -26.09 -13.41 -21.27
CA PRO A 388 -25.12 -13.53 -22.36
C PRO A 388 -24.29 -12.25 -22.53
N PRO A 389 -23.11 -12.34 -23.18
CA PRO A 389 -22.30 -11.17 -23.49
C PRO A 389 -23.06 -10.09 -24.26
N ILE A 390 -22.60 -8.85 -24.15
CA ILE A 390 -23.19 -7.67 -24.82
C ILE A 390 -23.08 -7.85 -26.34
N THR A 391 -24.22 -8.02 -27.01
CA THR A 391 -24.29 -8.40 -28.43
C THR A 391 -25.32 -7.59 -29.21
N PRO A 392 -25.10 -7.35 -30.52
CA PRO A 392 -26.07 -6.64 -31.36
C PRO A 392 -27.24 -7.55 -31.73
N MET A 393 -28.45 -7.24 -31.24
CA MET A 393 -29.65 -8.07 -31.40
C MET A 393 -30.55 -7.63 -32.56
N ARG A 394 -30.31 -6.44 -33.12
CA ARG A 394 -31.00 -5.87 -34.28
C ARG A 394 -30.06 -4.96 -35.05
N ALA A 395 -30.09 -5.03 -36.39
CA ALA A 395 -29.38 -4.09 -37.24
C ALA A 395 -29.87 -2.64 -37.04
N ALA A 396 -28.94 -1.69 -37.13
CA ALA A 396 -29.21 -0.26 -36.98
C ALA A 396 -28.43 0.56 -37.99
N SER A 397 -28.85 1.82 -38.16
CA SER A 397 -28.13 2.85 -38.92
C SER A 397 -27.82 4.07 -38.06
N GLU A 398 -26.85 4.89 -38.47
CA GLU A 398 -26.48 6.11 -37.73
C GLU A 398 -27.65 7.10 -37.61
N GLY A 399 -28.48 7.20 -38.66
CA GLY A 399 -29.66 8.05 -38.66
C GLY A 399 -30.73 7.65 -37.63
N GLU A 400 -30.80 6.37 -37.26
CA GLU A 400 -31.75 5.86 -36.26
C GLU A 400 -31.27 6.08 -34.82
N LEU A 401 -29.96 5.99 -34.59
CA LEU A 401 -29.37 5.97 -33.24
C LEU A 401 -28.84 7.34 -32.76
N GLY A 402 -28.59 8.26 -33.70
CA GLY A 402 -27.86 9.50 -33.44
C GLY A 402 -26.39 9.24 -33.12
N SER A 403 -25.58 10.31 -33.00
CA SER A 403 -24.11 10.20 -32.97
C SER A 403 -23.57 9.28 -31.87
N ASP A 404 -23.83 9.57 -30.59
CA ASP A 404 -23.28 8.77 -29.49
C ASP A 404 -23.88 7.36 -29.43
N GLY A 405 -25.17 7.23 -29.76
CA GLY A 405 -25.83 5.91 -29.84
C GLY A 405 -25.21 5.03 -30.92
N TRP A 406 -24.92 5.61 -32.08
CA TRP A 406 -24.26 4.94 -33.19
C TRP A 406 -22.83 4.54 -32.85
N ARG A 407 -22.03 5.45 -32.28
CA ARG A 407 -20.62 5.19 -31.94
C ARG A 407 -20.45 4.01 -30.99
N LEU A 408 -21.32 3.90 -29.98
CA LEU A 408 -21.30 2.76 -29.06
C LEU A 408 -21.82 1.48 -29.72
N TYR A 409 -22.92 1.55 -30.48
CA TYR A 409 -23.47 0.41 -31.21
C TYR A 409 -22.50 -0.15 -32.26
N GLU A 410 -21.81 0.72 -33.01
CA GLU A 410 -20.78 0.36 -33.98
C GLU A 410 -19.65 -0.42 -33.29
N TYR A 411 -19.15 0.06 -32.15
CA TYR A 411 -18.14 -0.66 -31.39
C TYR A 411 -18.62 -2.05 -30.95
N ILE A 412 -19.81 -2.13 -30.33
CA ILE A 412 -20.40 -3.42 -29.88
C ILE A 412 -20.54 -4.38 -31.06
N THR A 413 -20.96 -3.88 -32.22
CA THR A 413 -21.17 -4.70 -33.42
C THR A 413 -19.85 -5.19 -34.02
N ARG A 414 -18.86 -4.31 -34.19
CA ARG A 414 -17.52 -4.68 -34.68
C ARG A 414 -16.83 -5.66 -33.73
N HIS A 415 -16.97 -5.45 -32.42
CA HIS A 415 -16.43 -6.34 -31.39
C HIS A 415 -17.08 -7.72 -31.47
N PHE A 416 -18.40 -7.80 -31.60
CA PHE A 416 -19.10 -9.07 -31.82
C PHE A 416 -18.59 -9.80 -33.07
N ILE A 417 -18.51 -9.12 -34.22
CA ILE A 417 -18.00 -9.70 -35.48
C ILE A 417 -16.56 -10.21 -35.28
N ALA A 418 -15.72 -9.46 -34.56
CA ALA A 418 -14.36 -9.87 -34.25
C ALA A 418 -14.29 -11.15 -33.40
N THR A 419 -15.19 -11.35 -32.44
CA THR A 419 -15.18 -12.56 -31.58
C THR A 419 -15.44 -13.86 -32.36
N VAL A 420 -16.23 -13.79 -33.44
CA VAL A 420 -16.56 -14.90 -34.34
C VAL A 420 -15.63 -14.97 -35.57
N SER A 421 -14.67 -14.05 -35.68
CA SER A 421 -13.66 -14.00 -36.73
C SER A 421 -12.46 -14.90 -36.43
N GLN A 422 -11.56 -15.05 -37.41
CA GLN A 422 -10.27 -15.71 -37.21
C GLN A 422 -9.28 -14.78 -36.49
N ASP A 423 -8.29 -15.37 -35.82
CA ASP A 423 -7.21 -14.59 -35.20
C ASP A 423 -6.33 -13.92 -36.27
N CYS A 424 -5.66 -12.82 -35.91
CA CYS A 424 -4.72 -12.13 -36.79
C CYS A 424 -3.39 -12.88 -36.78
N LYS A 425 -2.87 -13.24 -37.96
CA LYS A 425 -1.61 -13.97 -38.13
C LYS A 425 -0.55 -13.07 -38.74
N TYR A 426 0.64 -13.08 -38.15
CA TYR A 426 1.76 -12.26 -38.61
C TYR A 426 3.08 -12.99 -38.43
N LEU A 427 4.05 -12.70 -39.28
CA LEU A 427 5.41 -13.18 -39.17
C LEU A 427 6.22 -12.18 -38.32
N GLN A 428 6.76 -12.63 -37.20
CA GLN A 428 7.75 -11.87 -36.43
C GLN A 428 9.14 -12.30 -36.89
N THR A 429 9.86 -11.38 -37.51
CA THR A 429 11.28 -11.55 -37.84
C THR A 429 12.11 -10.81 -36.80
N THR A 430 13.09 -11.49 -36.21
CA THR A 430 14.08 -10.91 -35.29
C THR A 430 15.47 -11.27 -35.78
N ILE A 431 16.32 -10.26 -35.97
CA ILE A 431 17.71 -10.41 -36.39
C ILE A 431 18.60 -9.96 -35.24
N ASP A 432 19.49 -10.85 -34.80
CA ASP A 432 20.47 -10.56 -33.75
C ASP A 432 21.81 -10.18 -34.38
N PHE A 433 22.37 -9.06 -33.93
CA PHE A 433 23.64 -8.54 -34.38
C PHE A 433 24.67 -8.54 -33.24
N SER A 434 25.93 -8.78 -33.58
CA SER A 434 27.08 -8.59 -32.70
C SER A 434 27.97 -7.48 -33.23
N ILE A 435 28.24 -6.49 -32.39
CA ILE A 435 29.16 -5.37 -32.68
C ILE A 435 30.23 -5.36 -31.60
N GLY A 436 31.43 -5.85 -31.94
CA GLY A 436 32.48 -6.09 -30.94
C GLY A 436 32.02 -7.16 -29.93
N THR A 437 32.00 -6.80 -28.64
CA THR A 437 31.51 -7.69 -27.57
C THR A 437 30.02 -7.53 -27.25
N GLU A 438 29.35 -6.55 -27.86
CA GLU A 438 27.97 -6.19 -27.50
C GLU A 438 26.95 -6.79 -28.49
N ALA A 439 25.80 -7.16 -27.94
CA ALA A 439 24.70 -7.77 -28.68
C ALA A 439 23.54 -6.77 -28.85
N PHE A 440 23.02 -6.74 -30.07
CA PHE A 440 21.88 -5.92 -30.47
C PHE A 440 20.86 -6.78 -31.21
N SER A 441 19.63 -6.29 -31.33
CA SER A 441 18.59 -6.93 -32.12
C SER A 441 17.76 -5.90 -32.86
N CYS A 442 17.17 -6.29 -33.99
CA CYS A 442 16.07 -5.58 -34.60
C CYS A 442 14.90 -6.54 -34.82
N SER A 443 13.68 -6.02 -34.77
CA SER A 443 12.48 -6.83 -34.92
C SER A 443 11.49 -6.13 -35.85
N GLY A 444 10.91 -6.89 -36.77
CA GLY A 444 9.92 -6.38 -37.72
C GLY A 444 8.75 -7.36 -37.84
N LYS A 445 7.56 -6.82 -38.10
CA LYS A 445 6.33 -7.62 -38.26
C LYS A 445 5.79 -7.52 -39.68
N THR A 446 5.52 -8.67 -40.29
CA THR A 446 4.86 -8.74 -41.60
C THR A 446 3.50 -9.42 -41.45
N LEU A 447 2.44 -8.74 -41.88
CA LEU A 447 1.08 -9.27 -41.82
C LEU A 447 0.92 -10.47 -42.78
N ILE A 448 0.43 -11.60 -42.28
CA ILE A 448 0.09 -12.79 -43.11
C ILE A 448 -1.41 -12.79 -43.40
N SER A 449 -2.22 -12.63 -42.36
CA SER A 449 -3.67 -12.55 -42.46
C SER A 449 -4.23 -11.58 -41.42
N PRO A 450 -5.06 -10.60 -41.83
CA PRO A 450 -5.64 -9.63 -40.90
C PRO A 450 -6.58 -10.28 -39.87
N GLY A 451 -7.28 -11.35 -40.22
CA GLY A 451 -8.29 -11.94 -39.33
C GLY A 451 -9.27 -10.88 -38.83
N TYR A 452 -9.56 -10.89 -37.53
CA TYR A 452 -10.47 -9.93 -36.88
C TYR A 452 -10.03 -8.46 -37.00
N THR A 453 -8.75 -8.16 -37.27
CA THR A 453 -8.30 -6.76 -37.37
C THR A 453 -8.78 -6.08 -38.65
N ALA A 454 -9.37 -6.80 -39.61
CA ALA A 454 -10.07 -6.20 -40.73
C ALA A 454 -11.29 -5.38 -40.27
N VAL A 455 -12.09 -5.94 -39.35
CA VAL A 455 -13.27 -5.26 -38.77
C VAL A 455 -12.91 -4.34 -37.60
N MET A 456 -11.75 -4.56 -36.94
CA MET A 456 -11.19 -3.70 -35.88
C MET A 456 -9.81 -3.14 -36.28
N PRO A 457 -9.76 -2.15 -37.20
CA PRO A 457 -8.50 -1.69 -37.81
C PRO A 457 -7.54 -1.05 -36.80
N TRP A 458 -8.03 -0.44 -35.72
CA TRP A 458 -7.20 0.11 -34.64
C TRP A 458 -6.42 -0.95 -33.85
N GLN A 459 -6.76 -2.24 -34.00
CA GLN A 459 -5.98 -3.36 -33.48
C GLN A 459 -5.10 -4.04 -34.54
N GLY A 460 -4.99 -3.48 -35.75
CA GLY A 460 -4.12 -3.99 -36.81
C GLY A 460 -2.63 -4.02 -36.44
N ILE A 461 -1.87 -4.83 -37.17
CA ILE A 461 -0.40 -4.74 -37.14
C ILE A 461 0.01 -3.52 -37.96
N PRO A 462 0.79 -2.57 -37.42
CA PRO A 462 1.24 -1.41 -38.18
C PRO A 462 2.08 -1.87 -39.37
N LEU A 463 1.97 -1.14 -40.48
CA LEU A 463 2.82 -1.33 -41.65
C LEU A 463 4.22 -0.81 -41.30
N GLU A 464 5.12 -1.73 -40.94
CA GLU A 464 6.55 -1.47 -40.76
C GLU A 464 7.28 -1.74 -42.08
N GLU A 465 8.39 -1.04 -42.34
CA GLU A 465 9.27 -1.39 -43.45
C GLU A 465 9.78 -2.83 -43.28
N SER A 466 9.76 -3.61 -44.36
CA SER A 466 10.26 -4.98 -44.33
C SER A 466 11.74 -4.98 -43.97
N LEU A 467 12.12 -5.78 -42.97
CA LEU A 467 13.52 -5.99 -42.65
C LEU A 467 14.29 -6.55 -43.86
N PRO A 468 15.55 -6.15 -44.07
CA PRO A 468 16.36 -6.64 -45.18
C PRO A 468 16.59 -8.16 -45.05
N ASP A 469 16.61 -8.87 -46.17
CA ASP A 469 16.98 -10.28 -46.18
C ASP A 469 18.48 -10.45 -45.92
N CYS A 470 18.82 -11.23 -44.90
CA CYS A 470 20.17 -11.57 -44.51
C CYS A 470 20.26 -12.98 -43.95
N GLU A 471 21.45 -13.57 -44.01
CA GLU A 471 21.75 -14.90 -43.47
C GLU A 471 22.69 -14.81 -42.25
N CYS A 472 22.72 -15.87 -41.45
CA CYS A 472 23.67 -15.98 -40.35
C CYS A 472 25.11 -15.91 -40.89
N GLY A 473 25.93 -15.02 -40.33
CA GLY A 473 27.29 -14.75 -40.80
C GLY A 473 27.40 -13.56 -41.75
N ASP A 474 26.30 -12.97 -42.22
CA ASP A 474 26.34 -11.71 -42.97
C ASP A 474 26.95 -10.58 -42.12
N SER A 475 27.64 -9.64 -42.78
CA SER A 475 28.23 -8.45 -42.14
C SER A 475 27.58 -7.18 -42.67
N PHE A 476 27.22 -6.27 -41.75
CA PHE A 476 26.66 -4.95 -42.05
C PHE A 476 27.66 -3.87 -41.61
N THR A 477 27.72 -2.76 -42.34
CA THR A 477 28.57 -1.64 -41.96
C THR A 477 27.89 -0.82 -40.87
N VAL A 478 28.64 -0.50 -39.80
CA VAL A 478 28.17 0.36 -38.72
C VAL A 478 28.28 1.82 -39.16
N ASP A 479 27.15 2.53 -39.18
CA ASP A 479 27.05 3.96 -39.52
C ASP A 479 27.27 4.84 -38.29
N GLU A 480 26.50 4.58 -37.24
CA GLU A 480 26.45 5.41 -36.03
C GLU A 480 26.36 4.51 -34.80
N ILE A 481 27.24 4.71 -33.82
CA ILE A 481 27.08 4.21 -32.45
C ILE A 481 27.03 5.41 -31.52
N LYS A 482 25.90 5.60 -30.86
CA LYS A 482 25.71 6.69 -29.90
C LYS A 482 25.13 6.21 -28.59
N LEU A 483 25.50 6.95 -27.54
CA LEU A 483 24.88 6.83 -26.24
C LEU A 483 23.76 7.86 -26.15
N VAL A 484 22.52 7.40 -26.06
CA VAL A 484 21.35 8.27 -25.95
C VAL A 484 21.00 8.40 -24.47
N GLU A 485 21.13 9.60 -23.94
CA GLU A 485 20.64 9.95 -22.62
C GLU A 485 19.12 10.11 -22.63
N LYS A 486 18.46 9.48 -21.67
CA LYS A 486 17.03 9.59 -21.43
C LYS A 486 16.78 9.70 -19.92
N GLN A 487 15.56 10.06 -19.56
CA GLN A 487 15.12 10.12 -18.18
C GLN A 487 13.90 9.24 -17.98
N THR A 488 13.81 8.58 -16.83
CA THR A 488 12.58 7.86 -16.46
C THR A 488 11.46 8.87 -16.25
N SER A 489 10.25 8.52 -16.67
CA SER A 489 9.08 9.41 -16.56
C SER A 489 8.18 8.93 -15.42
N PRO A 490 7.55 9.84 -14.66
CA PRO A 490 6.54 9.46 -13.69
C PRO A 490 5.36 8.77 -14.39
N PRO A 491 4.58 7.96 -13.67
CA PRO A 491 3.29 7.52 -14.19
C PRO A 491 2.38 8.74 -14.45
N ASP A 492 1.33 8.57 -15.24
CA ASP A 492 0.31 9.61 -15.40
C ASP A 492 -0.85 9.39 -14.40
N TYR A 493 -1.74 10.37 -14.26
CA TYR A 493 -2.98 10.20 -13.51
C TYR A 493 -3.82 9.07 -14.10
N LEU A 494 -4.62 8.40 -13.26
CA LEU A 494 -5.47 7.30 -13.69
C LEU A 494 -6.47 7.79 -14.74
N THR A 495 -6.53 7.11 -15.87
CA THR A 495 -7.70 7.19 -16.76
C THR A 495 -8.91 6.52 -16.11
N GLU A 496 -10.12 6.88 -16.52
CA GLU A 496 -11.33 6.16 -16.08
C GLU A 496 -11.23 4.65 -16.39
N ALA A 497 -10.61 4.27 -17.52
CA ALA A 497 -10.40 2.87 -17.89
C ALA A 497 -9.45 2.13 -16.93
N GLU A 498 -8.36 2.75 -16.48
CA GLU A 498 -7.48 2.19 -15.44
C GLU A 498 -8.20 2.10 -14.09
N LEU A 499 -9.01 3.11 -13.73
CA LEU A 499 -9.76 3.09 -12.47
C LEU A 499 -10.81 1.96 -12.45
N ILE A 500 -11.54 1.76 -13.56
CA ILE A 500 -12.46 0.62 -13.73
C ILE A 500 -11.70 -0.70 -13.51
N THR A 501 -10.50 -0.82 -14.11
CA THR A 501 -9.65 -2.02 -13.97
C THR A 501 -9.23 -2.26 -12.52
N LEU A 502 -8.89 -1.19 -11.78
CA LEU A 502 -8.54 -1.30 -10.37
C LEU A 502 -9.74 -1.70 -9.50
N MET A 503 -10.91 -1.12 -9.76
CA MET A 503 -12.13 -1.47 -9.03
C MET A 503 -12.51 -2.94 -9.24
N GLU A 504 -12.50 -3.42 -10.49
CA GLU A 504 -12.75 -4.82 -10.83
C GLU A 504 -11.70 -5.75 -10.18
N LYS A 505 -10.40 -5.42 -10.32
CA LYS A 505 -9.31 -6.20 -9.72
C LYS A 505 -9.44 -6.35 -8.21
N HIS A 506 -9.89 -5.29 -7.52
CA HIS A 506 -10.07 -5.29 -6.08
C HIS A 506 -11.46 -5.73 -5.63
N GLY A 507 -12.35 -6.09 -6.55
CA GLY A 507 -13.69 -6.58 -6.27
C GLY A 507 -14.53 -5.57 -5.50
N ILE A 508 -14.54 -4.31 -5.95
CA ILE A 508 -15.45 -3.26 -5.47
C ILE A 508 -16.24 -2.67 -6.64
N GLY A 509 -17.48 -2.26 -6.39
CA GLY A 509 -18.37 -1.79 -7.44
C GLY A 509 -18.96 -2.93 -8.29
N THR A 510 -19.12 -4.14 -7.75
CA THR A 510 -19.74 -5.28 -8.45
C THR A 510 -21.18 -4.99 -8.89
N ASP A 511 -21.78 -5.87 -9.68
CA ASP A 511 -23.15 -5.73 -10.21
C ASP A 511 -23.32 -4.44 -11.04
N ALA A 512 -22.33 -4.14 -11.90
CA ALA A 512 -22.31 -2.97 -12.77
C ALA A 512 -22.47 -1.61 -12.05
N SER A 513 -22.06 -1.52 -10.78
CA SER A 513 -22.16 -0.28 -9.98
C SER A 513 -20.93 0.64 -10.08
N ILE A 514 -19.81 0.17 -10.67
CA ILE A 514 -18.61 0.98 -11.01
C ILE A 514 -18.94 2.37 -11.59
N PRO A 515 -19.72 2.52 -12.69
CA PRO A 515 -19.97 3.82 -13.30
C PRO A 515 -20.63 4.83 -12.34
N VAL A 516 -21.46 4.37 -11.41
CA VAL A 516 -22.11 5.22 -10.39
C VAL A 516 -21.06 5.78 -9.42
N HIS A 517 -20.16 4.93 -8.92
CA HIS A 517 -19.15 5.36 -7.94
C HIS A 517 -18.10 6.29 -8.55
N ILE A 518 -17.68 6.05 -9.81
CA ILE A 518 -16.79 6.97 -10.54
C ILE A 518 -17.49 8.30 -10.78
N ASN A 519 -18.76 8.28 -11.22
CA ASN A 519 -19.52 9.51 -11.43
C ASN A 519 -19.72 10.29 -10.12
N ASN A 520 -19.92 9.62 -8.98
CA ASN A 520 -20.10 10.27 -7.68
C ASN A 520 -18.86 11.09 -7.27
N ILE A 521 -17.64 10.53 -7.41
CA ILE A 521 -16.42 11.27 -7.05
C ILE A 521 -16.15 12.46 -7.99
N CYS A 522 -16.60 12.38 -9.25
CA CYS A 522 -16.57 13.49 -10.21
C CYS A 522 -17.60 14.57 -9.84
N GLN A 523 -18.85 14.19 -9.57
CA GLN A 523 -19.93 15.12 -9.23
C GLN A 523 -19.68 15.86 -7.91
N ARG A 524 -19.02 15.20 -6.95
CA ARG A 524 -18.59 15.80 -5.68
C ARG A 524 -17.33 16.66 -5.80
N ASN A 525 -16.77 16.80 -7.00
CA ASN A 525 -15.56 17.56 -7.29
C ASN A 525 -14.35 17.12 -6.45
N TYR A 526 -14.24 15.81 -6.18
CA TYR A 526 -13.03 15.23 -5.58
C TYR A 526 -11.97 14.93 -6.63
N VAL A 527 -12.40 14.77 -7.89
CA VAL A 527 -11.53 14.65 -9.06
C VAL A 527 -12.07 15.52 -10.19
N THR A 528 -11.17 16.07 -11.00
CA THR A 528 -11.50 16.69 -12.30
C THR A 528 -11.11 15.75 -13.42
N ILE A 529 -11.81 15.84 -14.55
CA ILE A 529 -11.50 15.03 -15.72
C ILE A 529 -10.71 15.84 -16.74
N GLU A 530 -9.45 15.48 -16.90
CA GLU A 530 -8.46 16.11 -17.80
C GLU A 530 -8.45 15.44 -19.20
N ASN A 531 -7.59 15.96 -20.09
CA ASN A 531 -7.37 15.40 -21.43
C ASN A 531 -7.02 13.91 -21.38
N GLY A 532 -7.63 13.13 -22.27
CA GLY A 532 -7.51 11.66 -22.25
C GLY A 532 -8.33 10.97 -21.16
N ARG A 533 -9.37 11.65 -20.63
CA ARG A 533 -10.27 11.12 -19.59
C ARG A 533 -9.52 10.72 -18.30
N LYS A 534 -8.50 11.50 -17.94
CA LYS A 534 -7.68 11.30 -16.74
C LYS A 534 -8.33 11.94 -15.53
N LEU A 535 -8.33 11.25 -14.40
CA LEU A 535 -8.94 11.66 -13.14
C LEU A 535 -7.87 12.28 -12.25
N LYS A 536 -7.83 13.60 -12.20
CA LYS A 536 -6.89 14.36 -11.38
C LYS A 536 -7.56 14.71 -10.04
N PRO A 537 -7.03 14.24 -8.89
CA PRO A 537 -7.56 14.64 -7.59
C PRO A 537 -7.53 16.14 -7.36
N THR A 538 -8.60 16.69 -6.79
CA THR A 538 -8.65 18.08 -6.30
C THR A 538 -8.00 18.18 -4.93
N ASN A 539 -7.70 19.40 -4.47
CA ASN A 539 -7.12 19.61 -3.14
C ASN A 539 -8.01 19.00 -2.03
N LEU A 540 -9.34 19.19 -2.13
CA LEU A 540 -10.28 18.58 -1.19
C LEU A 540 -10.24 17.04 -1.24
N GLY A 541 -10.20 16.45 -2.44
CA GLY A 541 -10.11 15.00 -2.60
C GLY A 541 -8.85 14.41 -1.97
N ILE A 542 -7.69 15.06 -2.19
CA ILE A 542 -6.40 14.65 -1.62
C ILE A 542 -6.44 14.72 -0.09
N VAL A 543 -6.85 15.86 0.48
CA VAL A 543 -6.89 16.07 1.93
C VAL A 543 -7.84 15.10 2.62
N LEU A 544 -9.00 14.83 2.01
CA LEU A 544 -9.95 13.84 2.55
C LEU A 544 -9.31 12.46 2.63
N VAL A 545 -8.74 11.95 1.52
CA VAL A 545 -8.10 10.63 1.50
C VAL A 545 -6.93 10.55 2.48
N HIS A 546 -6.03 11.52 2.47
CA HIS A 546 -4.90 11.55 3.40
C HIS A 546 -5.35 11.62 4.86
N GLY A 547 -6.40 12.39 5.16
CA GLY A 547 -6.99 12.48 6.49
C GLY A 547 -7.61 11.15 6.95
N TYR A 548 -8.44 10.53 6.10
CA TYR A 548 -9.00 9.21 6.41
C TYR A 548 -7.91 8.17 6.60
N TYR A 549 -6.92 8.12 5.70
CA TYR A 549 -5.82 7.16 5.77
C TYR A 549 -4.93 7.35 7.00
N LYS A 550 -4.70 8.60 7.41
CA LYS A 550 -3.93 8.93 8.62
C LYS A 550 -4.61 8.42 9.89
N ILE A 551 -5.95 8.51 9.93
CA ILE A 551 -6.80 8.03 11.03
C ILE A 551 -6.93 6.51 10.96
N ASP A 552 -7.54 5.99 9.90
CA ASP A 552 -7.78 4.56 9.68
C ASP A 552 -7.66 4.23 8.19
N ALA A 553 -6.57 3.54 7.81
CA ALA A 553 -6.29 3.15 6.44
C ALA A 553 -7.39 2.28 5.82
N GLU A 554 -8.12 1.49 6.61
CA GLU A 554 -9.18 0.61 6.11
C GLU A 554 -10.43 1.38 5.63
N LEU A 555 -10.55 2.68 5.92
CA LEU A 555 -11.59 3.54 5.35
C LEU A 555 -11.31 3.92 3.88
N VAL A 556 -10.05 3.80 3.45
CA VAL A 556 -9.59 4.13 2.09
C VAL A 556 -9.24 2.87 1.31
N LEU A 557 -8.62 1.88 1.95
CA LEU A 557 -8.28 0.63 1.26
C LEU A 557 -9.56 -0.12 0.84
N PRO A 558 -9.58 -0.74 -0.36
CA PRO A 558 -10.78 -1.40 -0.88
C PRO A 558 -11.15 -2.69 -0.12
N THR A 559 -10.30 -3.15 0.79
CA THR A 559 -10.40 -4.45 1.48
C THR A 559 -11.73 -4.67 2.19
N ILE A 560 -12.16 -3.71 3.03
CA ILE A 560 -13.42 -3.83 3.78
C ILE A 560 -14.61 -3.83 2.81
N ARG A 561 -14.60 -2.93 1.82
CA ARG A 561 -15.70 -2.86 0.85
C ARG A 561 -15.81 -4.15 0.04
N SER A 562 -14.69 -4.72 -0.42
CA SER A 562 -14.68 -5.98 -1.14
C SER A 562 -15.24 -7.14 -0.32
N ALA A 563 -14.91 -7.20 0.98
CA ALA A 563 -15.47 -8.20 1.88
C ALA A 563 -17.00 -8.05 2.04
N VAL A 564 -17.49 -6.81 2.17
CA VAL A 564 -18.94 -6.52 2.23
C VAL A 564 -19.63 -6.94 0.93
N GLU A 565 -19.10 -6.59 -0.24
CA GLU A 565 -19.70 -6.97 -1.53
C GLU A 565 -19.75 -8.50 -1.73
N LYS A 566 -18.72 -9.22 -1.28
CA LYS A 566 -18.75 -10.68 -1.25
C LYS A 566 -19.84 -11.23 -0.33
N GLN A 567 -20.05 -10.64 0.85
CA GLN A 567 -21.14 -11.05 1.75
C GLN A 567 -22.52 -10.75 1.17
N LEU A 568 -22.70 -9.61 0.48
CA LEU A 568 -23.92 -9.28 -0.25
C LEU A 568 -24.20 -10.31 -1.35
N ASN A 569 -23.18 -10.75 -2.09
CA ASN A 569 -23.30 -11.83 -3.07
C ASN A 569 -23.71 -13.16 -2.41
N LEU A 570 -23.20 -13.47 -1.21
CA LEU A 570 -23.62 -14.67 -0.47
C LEU A 570 -25.09 -14.58 -0.03
N ILE A 571 -25.61 -13.39 0.30
CA ILE A 571 -27.05 -13.21 0.55
C ILE A 571 -27.84 -13.52 -0.72
N ALA A 572 -27.43 -12.98 -1.87
CA ALA A 572 -28.09 -13.22 -3.16
C ALA A 572 -28.18 -14.72 -3.50
N LEU A 573 -27.10 -15.47 -3.23
CA LEU A 573 -27.04 -16.92 -3.44
C LEU A 573 -27.77 -17.75 -2.35
N GLY A 574 -28.34 -17.13 -1.32
CA GLY A 574 -28.96 -17.82 -0.19
C GLY A 574 -27.98 -18.54 0.73
N LYS A 575 -26.69 -18.19 0.68
CA LYS A 575 -25.59 -18.77 1.47
C LYS A 575 -25.24 -17.97 2.73
N ALA A 576 -25.80 -16.76 2.89
CA ALA A 576 -25.65 -15.94 4.07
C ALA A 576 -26.98 -15.31 4.48
N ASN A 577 -27.16 -15.06 5.78
CA ASN A 577 -28.37 -14.44 6.31
C ASN A 577 -28.29 -12.91 6.22
N TYR A 578 -29.34 -12.29 5.68
CA TYR A 578 -29.51 -10.84 5.53
C TYR A 578 -29.24 -10.05 6.84
N GLN A 579 -29.91 -10.41 7.94
CA GLN A 579 -29.83 -9.67 9.19
C GLN A 579 -28.44 -9.77 9.83
N GLN A 580 -27.83 -10.95 9.77
CA GLN A 580 -26.50 -11.18 10.32
C GLN A 580 -25.43 -10.37 9.59
N VAL A 581 -25.44 -10.38 8.25
CA VAL A 581 -24.49 -9.60 7.43
C VAL A 581 -24.66 -8.11 7.69
N LEU A 582 -25.91 -7.60 7.67
CA LEU A 582 -26.20 -6.19 7.93
C LEU A 582 -25.69 -5.75 9.31
N GLN A 583 -26.03 -6.49 10.37
CA GLN A 583 -25.64 -6.18 11.74
C GLN A 583 -24.10 -6.22 11.89
N HIS A 584 -23.46 -7.25 11.35
CA HIS A 584 -22.01 -7.40 11.40
C HIS A 584 -21.28 -6.24 10.74
N ALA A 585 -21.68 -5.85 9.51
CA ALA A 585 -21.05 -4.74 8.82
C ALA A 585 -21.30 -3.40 9.54
N LEU A 586 -22.52 -3.15 10.01
CA LEU A 586 -22.84 -1.93 10.77
C LEU A 586 -22.04 -1.83 12.07
N ASP A 587 -21.83 -2.94 12.79
CA ASP A 587 -21.05 -2.95 14.02
C ASP A 587 -19.57 -2.62 13.78
N ILE A 588 -18.98 -3.14 12.69
CA ILE A 588 -17.62 -2.79 12.26
C ILE A 588 -17.52 -1.29 11.99
N PHE A 589 -18.40 -0.77 11.12
CA PHE A 589 -18.35 0.64 10.73
C PHE A 589 -18.71 1.59 11.88
N LYS A 590 -19.54 1.16 12.83
CA LYS A 590 -19.84 1.94 14.05
C LYS A 590 -18.61 2.08 14.94
N ARG A 591 -17.84 1.00 15.15
CA ARG A 591 -16.58 1.07 15.90
C ARG A 591 -15.57 1.99 15.20
N LYS A 592 -15.43 1.86 13.88
CA LYS A 592 -14.58 2.75 13.07
C LYS A 592 -15.04 4.20 13.12
N PHE A 593 -16.35 4.45 13.13
CA PHE A 593 -16.91 5.79 13.26
C PHE A 593 -16.56 6.44 14.59
N HIS A 594 -16.71 5.72 15.72
CA HIS A 594 -16.30 6.25 17.03
C HIS A 594 -14.80 6.58 17.05
N TYR A 595 -13.95 5.67 16.58
CA TYR A 595 -12.52 5.92 16.48
C TYR A 595 -12.17 7.11 15.57
N PHE A 596 -12.90 7.27 14.47
CA PHE A 596 -12.77 8.41 13.55
C PHE A 596 -13.12 9.73 14.22
N VAL A 597 -14.20 9.78 15.00
CA VAL A 597 -14.61 10.96 15.76
C VAL A 597 -13.56 11.32 16.82
N ASP A 598 -13.04 10.35 17.56
CA ASP A 598 -12.01 10.56 18.59
C ASP A 598 -10.69 11.08 17.99
N SER A 599 -10.38 10.69 16.76
CA SER A 599 -9.13 11.02 16.06
C SER A 599 -9.28 12.15 15.02
N ILE A 600 -10.39 12.88 15.02
CA ILE A 600 -10.75 13.88 13.98
C ILE A 600 -9.70 15.00 13.83
N THR A 601 -8.96 15.30 14.89
CA THR A 601 -7.86 16.29 14.91
C THR A 601 -6.82 16.02 13.83
N SER A 602 -6.56 14.75 13.49
CA SER A 602 -5.61 14.39 12.43
C SER A 602 -6.03 14.87 11.04
N MET A 603 -7.33 14.89 10.75
CA MET A 603 -7.89 15.44 9.52
C MET A 603 -8.01 16.96 9.58
N ASP A 604 -8.37 17.50 10.75
CA ASP A 604 -8.48 18.94 11.00
C ASP A 604 -7.17 19.68 10.72
N GLU A 605 -6.03 19.13 11.17
CA GLU A 605 -4.69 19.66 10.88
C GLU A 605 -4.42 19.82 9.37
N LEU A 606 -4.86 18.86 8.55
CA LEU A 606 -4.66 18.91 7.10
C LEU A 606 -5.61 19.92 6.45
N MET A 607 -6.87 19.96 6.90
CA MET A 607 -7.85 20.94 6.43
C MET A 607 -7.42 22.38 6.76
N GLU A 608 -6.86 22.61 7.95
CA GLU A 608 -6.34 23.92 8.35
C GLU A 608 -5.22 24.39 7.42
N VAL A 609 -4.28 23.51 7.06
CA VAL A 609 -3.18 23.85 6.15
C VAL A 609 -3.70 24.22 4.76
N SER A 610 -4.66 23.45 4.22
CA SER A 610 -5.13 23.63 2.85
C SER A 610 -6.16 24.75 2.67
N PHE A 611 -6.95 25.09 3.71
CA PHE A 611 -8.11 25.99 3.56
C PHE A 611 -8.07 27.25 4.44
N SER A 612 -6.98 27.51 5.17
CA SER A 612 -6.82 28.75 5.94
C SER A 612 -6.39 29.96 5.10
N PRO A 613 -6.93 31.17 5.35
CA PRO A 613 -6.47 32.42 4.72
C PRO A 613 -4.99 32.76 4.96
N ILE A 614 -4.35 32.11 5.94
CA ILE A 614 -2.96 32.32 6.35
C ILE A 614 -1.95 31.87 5.28
N ALA A 615 -2.32 31.02 4.32
CA ALA A 615 -1.45 30.71 3.18
C ALA A 615 -1.11 31.96 2.32
N ALA A 616 -1.94 33.01 2.43
CA ALA A 616 -1.67 34.31 1.81
C ALA A 616 -0.71 35.20 2.62
N THR A 617 -0.59 35.00 3.93
CA THR A 617 0.19 35.86 4.84
C THR A 617 1.60 35.32 5.10
N GLY A 618 2.61 36.12 4.76
CA GLY A 618 4.03 35.79 4.97
C GLY A 618 4.94 36.68 4.12
N LYS A 619 6.20 36.84 4.54
CA LYS A 619 7.19 37.66 3.81
C LYS A 619 8.08 36.76 2.93
N PRO A 620 8.37 37.11 1.66
CA PRO A 620 9.35 36.40 0.86
C PRO A 620 10.69 36.28 1.60
N LEU A 621 11.26 35.06 1.67
CA LEU A 621 12.52 34.84 2.41
C LEU A 621 13.56 34.06 1.61
N SER A 622 13.20 32.92 1.02
CA SER A 622 14.11 32.02 0.29
C SER A 622 13.40 31.43 -0.94
N ARG A 623 14.15 31.04 -1.98
CA ARG A 623 13.60 30.44 -3.20
C ARG A 623 13.40 28.93 -3.07
N CYS A 624 12.29 28.46 -3.62
CA CYS A 624 11.97 27.04 -3.73
C CYS A 624 12.86 26.38 -4.77
N GLY A 625 13.50 25.24 -4.46
CA GLY A 625 14.33 24.52 -5.42
C GLY A 625 13.55 23.82 -6.53
N LYS A 626 12.24 23.60 -6.34
CA LYS A 626 11.36 22.99 -7.36
C LYS A 626 10.94 23.96 -8.47
N CYS A 627 10.70 25.23 -8.14
CA CYS A 627 10.15 26.20 -9.09
C CYS A 627 10.91 27.54 -9.16
N HIS A 628 11.96 27.70 -8.36
CA HIS A 628 12.85 28.87 -8.25
C HIS A 628 12.14 30.20 -7.89
N ARG A 629 10.87 30.14 -7.47
CA ARG A 629 10.12 31.30 -6.94
C ARG A 629 10.30 31.44 -5.44
N PHE A 630 10.12 32.66 -4.93
CA PHE A 630 10.18 32.94 -3.51
C PHE A 630 9.10 32.20 -2.72
N MET A 631 9.53 31.53 -1.66
CA MET A 631 8.69 31.00 -0.60
C MET A 631 8.44 32.08 0.45
N LYS A 632 7.21 32.08 0.98
CA LYS A 632 6.77 32.98 2.04
C LYS A 632 7.12 32.38 3.40
N TYR A 633 7.84 33.15 4.22
CA TYR A 633 8.07 32.82 5.62
C TYR A 633 6.86 33.22 6.45
N ILE A 634 6.23 32.21 7.06
CA ILE A 634 5.10 32.34 7.96
C ILE A 634 5.65 32.25 9.38
N GLN A 635 5.61 33.39 10.10
CA GLN A 635 6.15 33.51 11.46
C GLN A 635 5.19 33.00 12.55
N ALA A 636 3.91 32.76 12.22
CA ALA A 636 2.95 32.16 13.14
C ALA A 636 3.41 30.76 13.54
N LYS A 637 3.35 30.43 14.84
CA LYS A 637 3.81 29.14 15.34
C LYS A 637 2.86 28.01 14.88
N PRO A 638 3.38 26.84 14.44
CA PRO A 638 4.81 26.56 14.20
C PRO A 638 5.32 27.31 12.95
N SER A 639 6.51 27.92 13.05
CA SER A 639 7.10 28.68 11.95
C SER A 639 7.42 27.77 10.74
N ARG A 640 7.20 28.27 9.52
CA ARG A 640 7.26 27.48 8.28
C ARG A 640 7.51 28.34 7.03
N LEU A 641 7.98 27.71 5.96
CA LEU A 641 8.10 28.29 4.62
C LEU A 641 7.03 27.69 3.71
N HIS A 642 6.28 28.52 3.01
CA HIS A 642 5.25 28.06 2.08
C HIS A 642 5.55 28.55 0.65
N CYS A 643 5.57 27.64 -0.31
CA CYS A 643 5.73 27.97 -1.72
C CYS A 643 4.36 28.08 -2.39
N SER A 644 3.88 29.30 -2.63
CA SER A 644 2.55 29.52 -3.25
C SER A 644 2.41 29.01 -4.70
N HIS A 645 3.50 28.60 -5.35
CA HIS A 645 3.46 28.04 -6.70
C HIS A 645 3.48 26.51 -6.71
N CYS A 646 4.21 25.89 -5.77
CA CYS A 646 4.20 24.43 -5.61
C CYS A 646 3.08 23.96 -4.67
N ASP A 647 2.43 24.89 -3.96
CA ASP A 647 1.45 24.66 -2.90
C ASP A 647 1.97 23.74 -1.77
N GLU A 648 3.28 23.84 -1.49
CA GLU A 648 3.95 23.02 -0.48
C GLU A 648 4.43 23.84 0.70
N THR A 649 4.37 23.24 1.89
CA THR A 649 4.78 23.86 3.15
C THR A 649 5.91 23.08 3.81
N TYR A 650 7.00 23.78 4.08
CA TYR A 650 8.21 23.25 4.70
C TYR A 650 8.30 23.71 6.15
N SER A 651 8.49 22.75 7.04
CA SER A 651 8.70 23.01 8.46
C SER A 651 10.04 23.70 8.69
N LEU A 652 10.13 24.53 9.72
CA LEU A 652 11.38 25.15 10.16
C LEU A 652 11.67 24.81 11.64
N PRO A 653 12.94 24.87 12.07
CA PRO A 653 13.26 24.70 13.49
C PRO A 653 12.59 25.77 14.35
N GLN A 654 12.00 25.34 15.47
CA GLN A 654 11.28 26.22 16.40
C GLN A 654 12.25 26.92 17.37
N ASN A 655 11.77 27.95 18.08
CA ASN A 655 12.51 28.64 19.14
C ASN A 655 13.88 29.22 18.72
N GLY A 656 13.96 29.79 17.52
CA GLY A 656 15.13 30.54 17.06
C GLY A 656 14.79 31.50 15.92
N ALA A 657 15.77 32.30 15.51
CA ALA A 657 15.64 33.23 14.39
C ALA A 657 16.02 32.55 13.07
N ILE A 658 15.27 32.84 12.00
CA ILE A 658 15.51 32.33 10.64
C ILE A 658 15.89 33.51 9.74
N LYS A 659 16.97 33.37 8.98
CA LYS A 659 17.43 34.34 7.97
C LYS A 659 17.88 33.63 6.69
N LEU A 660 17.90 34.33 5.56
CA LEU A 660 18.46 33.79 4.31
C LEU A 660 19.98 33.59 4.45
N TYR A 661 20.51 32.46 3.97
CA TYR A 661 21.92 32.13 4.10
C TYR A 661 22.70 32.33 2.78
N LYS A 662 23.28 33.53 2.61
CA LYS A 662 24.21 33.90 1.53
C LYS A 662 23.74 33.57 0.10
N GLU A 663 22.43 33.40 -0.12
CA GLU A 663 21.83 32.95 -1.39
C GLU A 663 22.42 31.62 -1.92
N LEU A 664 23.02 30.81 -1.03
CA LEU A 664 23.56 29.51 -1.38
C LEU A 664 22.44 28.49 -1.53
N ARG A 665 22.62 27.55 -2.44
CA ARG A 665 21.64 26.50 -2.74
C ARG A 665 22.13 25.15 -2.28
N CYS A 666 21.18 24.31 -1.89
CA CYS A 666 21.45 22.92 -1.59
C CYS A 666 21.82 22.17 -2.88
N PRO A 667 22.94 21.45 -2.95
CA PRO A 667 23.35 20.72 -4.15
C PRO A 667 22.48 19.50 -4.45
N LEU A 668 21.57 19.13 -3.55
CA LEU A 668 20.68 17.98 -3.68
C LEU A 668 19.33 18.30 -4.30
N ASP A 669 18.80 19.48 -4.00
CA ASP A 669 17.41 19.84 -4.29
C ASP A 669 17.25 21.28 -4.79
N ASP A 670 18.35 22.03 -4.93
CA ASP A 670 18.44 23.42 -5.38
C ASP A 670 17.67 24.45 -4.52
N PHE A 671 17.19 24.08 -3.32
CA PHE A 671 16.56 25.05 -2.42
C PHE A 671 17.59 26.01 -1.85
N GLU A 672 17.22 27.29 -1.76
CA GLU A 672 18.04 28.28 -1.05
C GLU A 672 18.09 27.95 0.45
N LEU A 673 19.30 27.92 0.98
CA LEU A 673 19.57 27.61 2.38
C LEU A 673 19.11 28.76 3.28
N VAL A 674 18.62 28.41 4.46
CA VAL A 674 18.31 29.36 5.53
C VAL A 674 19.20 29.08 6.73
N LEU A 675 19.54 30.12 7.48
CA LEU A 675 20.33 30.05 8.70
C LEU A 675 19.39 30.09 9.90
N TRP A 676 19.48 29.09 10.76
CA TRP A 676 18.84 29.11 12.06
C TRP A 676 19.83 29.56 13.14
N THR A 677 19.36 30.36 14.10
CA THR A 677 20.18 30.83 15.22
C THR A 677 19.40 30.77 16.54
N SER A 678 19.98 30.12 17.55
CA SER A 678 19.36 29.86 18.85
C SER A 678 19.31 31.05 19.81
N GLY A 679 19.84 32.22 19.44
CA GLY A 679 19.86 33.44 20.27
C GLY A 679 20.64 33.28 21.58
N ALA A 680 19.99 32.72 22.62
CA ALA A 680 20.52 32.58 23.98
C ALA A 680 21.55 31.45 24.17
N ARG A 681 21.55 30.40 23.33
CA ARG A 681 22.47 29.23 23.44
C ARG A 681 23.66 29.27 22.47
N GLY A 682 23.85 30.38 21.77
CA GLY A 682 24.97 30.58 20.85
C GLY A 682 24.97 29.75 19.56
N LYS A 683 24.22 28.66 19.42
CA LYS A 683 24.26 27.78 18.23
C LYS A 683 23.66 28.42 16.98
N SER A 684 24.30 28.17 15.84
CA SER A 684 23.77 28.42 14.51
C SER A 684 24.20 27.33 13.53
N TYR A 685 23.35 27.03 12.57
CA TYR A 685 23.69 26.14 11.46
C TYR A 685 22.81 26.46 10.24
N PRO A 686 23.35 26.31 9.03
CA PRO A 686 22.56 26.38 7.80
C PRO A 686 21.67 25.13 7.68
N LEU A 687 20.51 25.28 7.06
CA LEU A 687 19.61 24.17 6.72
C LEU A 687 18.93 24.41 5.37
N CYS A 688 18.72 23.33 4.63
CA CYS A 688 17.83 23.33 3.47
C CYS A 688 16.39 23.12 3.95
N PRO A 689 15.42 24.02 3.61
CA PRO A 689 14.01 23.85 3.99
C PRO A 689 13.41 22.53 3.52
N TYR A 690 13.79 22.08 2.32
CA TYR A 690 13.35 20.82 1.76
C TYR A 690 13.95 19.63 2.51
N CYS A 691 15.28 19.53 2.64
CA CYS A 691 15.91 18.44 3.40
C CYS A 691 15.44 18.37 4.86
N PHE A 692 15.21 19.53 5.50
CA PHE A 692 14.72 19.59 6.88
C PHE A 692 13.31 18.98 7.02
N SER A 693 12.45 19.19 6.01
CA SER A 693 11.06 18.70 6.00
C SER A 693 10.92 17.30 5.39
N ASN A 694 11.74 17.03 4.38
CA ASN A 694 11.78 15.90 3.48
C ASN A 694 13.24 15.43 3.33
N PRO A 695 13.78 14.73 4.33
CA PRO A 695 15.18 14.28 4.31
C PRO A 695 15.49 13.46 3.06
N PRO A 696 16.54 13.80 2.28
CA PRO A 696 16.78 13.18 0.99
C PRO A 696 17.54 11.85 1.06
N PHE A 697 18.15 11.54 2.20
CA PHE A 697 18.85 10.27 2.49
C PHE A 697 18.37 9.72 3.83
N ARG A 698 18.47 8.39 3.98
CA ARG A 698 17.75 7.59 4.99
C ARG A 698 18.24 7.82 6.43
N ASP A 699 19.47 8.26 6.55
CA ASP A 699 20.24 8.60 7.74
C ASP A 699 19.99 10.05 8.21
N MET A 700 19.33 10.88 7.39
CA MET A 700 18.79 12.18 7.79
C MET A 700 17.34 12.04 8.23
N LYS A 701 17.05 12.44 9.47
CA LYS A 701 15.71 12.50 10.05
C LYS A 701 15.09 13.87 9.81
N LYS A 702 13.75 13.91 9.81
CA LYS A 702 13.00 15.17 9.71
C LYS A 702 13.40 16.07 10.89
N GLY A 703 13.69 17.32 10.59
CA GLY A 703 14.17 18.28 11.57
C GLY A 703 15.70 18.40 11.68
N MET A 704 16.47 17.69 10.85
CA MET A 704 17.94 17.80 10.82
C MET A 704 18.41 18.95 9.91
N GLY A 705 19.40 19.71 10.38
CA GLY A 705 20.06 20.78 9.62
C GLY A 705 21.17 20.25 8.71
N CYS A 706 21.80 21.14 7.92
CA CYS A 706 22.90 20.72 7.05
C CYS A 706 24.13 20.23 7.85
N ASN A 707 24.32 20.72 9.08
CA ASN A 707 25.33 20.24 10.03
C ASN A 707 25.17 18.76 10.45
N GLU A 708 24.11 18.10 10.00
CA GLU A 708 23.90 16.65 10.15
C GLU A 708 23.64 15.95 8.81
N CYS A 709 23.83 16.66 7.69
CA CYS A 709 23.76 16.09 6.35
C CYS A 709 25.00 15.21 6.12
N THR A 710 24.84 14.02 5.56
CA THR A 710 25.95 13.10 5.25
C THR A 710 26.30 13.11 3.76
N HIS A 711 25.63 13.93 2.95
CA HIS A 711 25.86 13.94 1.52
C HIS A 711 27.19 14.62 1.15
N PRO A 712 28.09 13.94 0.40
CA PRO A 712 29.46 14.40 0.15
C PRO A 712 29.53 15.70 -0.66
N SER A 713 28.54 16.00 -1.51
CA SER A 713 28.53 17.25 -2.28
C SER A 713 28.08 18.48 -1.47
N CYS A 714 27.50 18.29 -0.28
CA CYS A 714 27.04 19.39 0.55
C CYS A 714 28.22 20.00 1.33
N GLN A 715 28.61 21.23 1.00
CA GLN A 715 29.71 21.97 1.66
C GLN A 715 29.45 22.24 3.15
N HIS A 716 28.22 22.06 3.61
CA HIS A 716 27.83 22.23 5.00
C HIS A 716 27.55 20.91 5.70
N SER A 717 27.83 19.78 5.03
CA SER A 717 27.63 18.43 5.55
C SER A 717 28.51 18.16 6.76
N LEU A 718 28.08 17.18 7.52
CA LEU A 718 28.86 16.54 8.56
C LEU A 718 30.20 16.00 8.03
N ASN A 719 30.23 15.46 6.81
CA ASN A 719 31.45 14.92 6.20
C ASN A 719 32.44 16.03 5.81
N SER A 720 31.96 17.23 5.48
CA SER A 720 32.82 18.36 5.07
C SER A 720 33.27 19.24 6.24
N LEU A 721 32.45 19.36 7.28
CA LEU A 721 32.69 20.28 8.41
C LEU A 721 32.87 19.57 9.76
N GLY A 722 32.66 18.25 9.81
CA GLY A 722 32.90 17.44 11.00
C GLY A 722 34.40 17.34 11.29
N ILE A 723 34.79 17.56 12.54
CA ILE A 723 36.18 17.53 12.98
C ILE A 723 36.46 16.24 13.76
N GLY A 724 35.60 15.89 14.70
CA GLY A 724 35.80 14.71 15.54
C GLY A 724 34.61 14.44 16.46
N GLN A 725 34.62 13.29 17.10
CA GLN A 725 33.56 12.91 18.04
C GLN A 725 33.45 13.91 19.19
N CYS A 726 32.22 14.20 19.61
CA CYS A 726 31.99 15.09 20.73
C CYS A 726 32.44 14.43 22.04
N VAL A 727 33.22 15.17 22.82
CA VAL A 727 33.73 14.71 24.12
C VAL A 727 32.64 14.50 25.19
N GLU A 728 31.45 15.06 25.00
CA GLU A 728 30.35 14.96 25.98
C GLU A 728 29.25 13.97 25.60
N CYS A 729 29.07 13.63 24.31
CA CYS A 729 28.01 12.70 23.91
C CYS A 729 28.43 11.75 22.78
N ASP A 730 28.09 10.47 22.94
CA ASP A 730 28.61 9.38 22.11
C ASP A 730 28.11 9.42 20.65
N SER A 731 26.97 10.07 20.41
CA SER A 731 26.37 10.22 19.08
C SER A 731 26.59 11.60 18.44
N GLY A 732 27.29 12.49 19.13
CA GLY A 732 27.55 13.84 18.66
C GLY A 732 28.89 13.97 17.95
N VAL A 733 28.94 14.83 16.94
CA VAL A 733 30.16 15.21 16.24
C VAL A 733 30.33 16.71 16.39
N LEU A 734 31.56 17.15 16.65
CA LEU A 734 31.93 18.56 16.65
C LEU A 734 32.04 19.04 15.21
N VAL A 735 31.18 19.98 14.85
CA VAL A 735 31.08 20.53 13.49
C VAL A 735 31.53 21.98 13.51
N LEU A 736 32.44 22.35 12.62
CA LEU A 736 32.88 23.73 12.42
C LEU A 736 31.69 24.63 12.07
N ASP A 737 31.55 25.78 12.74
CA ASP A 737 30.59 26.80 12.35
C ASP A 737 31.26 27.80 11.39
N PRO A 738 31.02 27.69 10.06
CA PRO A 738 31.67 28.57 9.07
C PRO A 738 31.18 30.01 9.13
N THR A 739 30.18 30.31 9.95
CA THR A 739 29.61 31.66 10.14
C THR A 739 30.19 32.40 11.33
N SER A 740 31.02 31.74 12.13
CA SER A 740 31.53 32.25 13.41
C SER A 740 32.74 33.18 13.30
N GLY A 741 33.43 33.23 12.16
CA GLY A 741 34.58 34.12 11.95
C GLY A 741 34.24 35.61 12.18
N PRO A 742 35.11 36.40 12.84
CA PRO A 742 36.49 36.11 13.25
C PRO A 742 36.62 35.42 14.63
N LYS A 743 35.52 35.11 15.31
CA LYS A 743 35.50 34.39 16.60
C LYS A 743 35.13 32.93 16.37
N TRP A 744 36.05 32.20 15.76
CA TRP A 744 35.82 30.85 15.28
C TRP A 744 35.37 29.91 16.40
N ARG A 745 34.43 29.03 16.05
CA ARG A 745 33.90 28.01 16.94
C ARG A 745 33.49 26.75 16.18
N MET A 746 33.47 25.64 16.90
CA MET A 746 32.73 24.44 16.53
C MET A 746 31.65 24.15 17.56
N ALA A 747 30.59 23.47 17.16
CA ALA A 747 29.53 23.06 18.07
C ALA A 747 29.18 21.59 17.84
N CYS A 748 28.78 20.91 18.90
CA CYS A 748 28.23 19.58 18.77
C CYS A 748 26.84 19.66 18.10
N ASN A 749 26.65 18.81 17.09
CA ASN A 749 25.37 18.71 16.38
C ASN A 749 24.25 18.03 17.20
N LYS A 750 24.57 17.33 18.30
CA LYS A 750 23.58 16.70 19.22
C LYS A 750 23.40 17.43 20.56
N CYS A 751 24.44 17.51 21.39
CA CYS A 751 24.39 18.14 22.72
C CYS A 751 24.79 19.63 22.69
N ASN A 752 24.74 20.35 23.81
CA ASN A 752 24.96 21.80 23.85
C ASN A 752 26.42 22.28 23.81
N VAL A 753 27.39 21.40 23.56
CA VAL A 753 28.82 21.77 23.51
C VAL A 753 29.12 22.78 22.41
N VAL A 754 29.87 23.82 22.75
CA VAL A 754 30.45 24.80 21.84
C VAL A 754 31.91 25.00 22.24
N VAL A 755 32.83 24.90 21.28
CA VAL A 755 34.27 25.09 21.52
C VAL A 755 34.73 26.31 20.73
N HIS A 756 35.38 27.24 21.41
CA HIS A 756 35.98 28.42 20.79
C HIS A 756 37.46 28.14 20.54
N PHE A 757 38.00 28.60 19.42
CA PHE A 757 39.40 28.36 19.12
C PHE A 757 39.99 29.39 18.15
N PHE A 758 41.31 29.40 18.06
CA PHE A 758 42.11 30.16 17.08
C PHE A 758 41.75 31.65 17.06
N GLU A 759 41.85 32.29 18.22
CA GLU A 759 41.71 33.73 18.31
C GLU A 759 42.72 34.41 17.37
N HIS A 760 42.28 35.39 16.58
CA HIS A 760 43.06 36.07 15.53
C HIS A 760 43.35 35.27 14.25
N ALA A 761 42.75 34.09 14.06
CA ALA A 761 42.72 33.42 12.75
C ALA A 761 41.79 34.15 11.77
N HIS A 762 42.26 34.40 10.55
CA HIS A 762 41.43 35.00 9.50
C HIS A 762 40.76 33.94 8.61
N ARG A 763 41.28 32.70 8.60
CA ARG A 763 40.68 31.56 7.90
C ARG A 763 40.88 30.26 8.68
N VAL A 764 39.82 29.45 8.78
CA VAL A 764 39.84 28.10 9.36
C VAL A 764 39.06 27.15 8.42
N GLN A 765 39.64 26.00 8.10
CA GLN A 765 39.04 24.97 7.24
C GLN A 765 39.34 23.56 7.75
N VAL A 766 38.41 22.63 7.58
CA VAL A 766 38.63 21.21 7.86
C VAL A 766 39.34 20.58 6.65
N ALA A 767 40.45 19.87 6.90
CA ALA A 767 41.22 19.16 5.89
C ALA A 767 40.70 17.73 5.69
N GLN A 768 41.07 17.10 4.58
CA GLN A 768 40.66 15.72 4.27
C GLN A 768 41.49 14.65 5.00
N GLU A 769 42.66 15.03 5.51
CA GLU A 769 43.55 14.17 6.29
C GLU A 769 43.03 14.00 7.73
N SER A 770 43.26 12.82 8.31
CA SER A 770 42.89 12.48 9.68
C SER A 770 44.12 12.28 10.56
N CYS A 771 43.95 12.47 11.87
CA CYS A 771 45.00 12.28 12.85
C CYS A 771 45.23 10.80 13.16
N ASP A 772 46.46 10.29 12.98
CA ASP A 772 46.83 8.89 13.25
C ASP A 772 46.59 8.44 14.71
N ALA A 773 46.42 9.37 15.65
CA ALA A 773 46.26 9.07 17.07
C ALA A 773 44.79 9.03 17.55
N CYS A 774 43.88 9.76 16.90
CA CYS A 774 42.49 9.91 17.37
C CYS A 774 41.44 9.95 16.26
N ASP A 775 41.85 9.74 15.00
CA ASP A 775 41.02 9.76 13.79
C ASP A 775 40.24 11.07 13.53
N ALA A 776 40.47 12.13 14.30
CA ALA A 776 39.88 13.43 14.04
C ALA A 776 40.46 14.06 12.76
N SER A 777 39.61 14.73 11.98
CA SER A 777 40.02 15.48 10.80
C SER A 777 40.95 16.64 11.20
N LEU A 778 42.04 16.80 10.46
CA LEU A 778 42.97 17.90 10.66
C LEU A 778 42.30 19.23 10.31
N VAL A 779 42.71 20.30 10.98
CA VAL A 779 42.21 21.65 10.73
C VAL A 779 43.34 22.51 10.21
N ALA A 780 43.13 23.12 9.05
CA ALA A 780 44.05 24.06 8.43
C ALA A 780 43.66 25.49 8.85
N VAL A 781 44.61 26.20 9.46
CA VAL A 781 44.40 27.55 10.02
C VAL A 781 45.37 28.53 9.39
N ASP A 782 44.88 29.73 9.05
CA ASP A 782 45.70 30.85 8.61
C ASP A 782 45.52 32.04 9.57
N PHE A 783 46.56 32.33 10.34
CA PHE A 783 46.62 33.39 11.32
C PHE A 783 46.98 34.74 10.69
N ASN A 784 46.60 35.83 11.34
CA ASN A 784 47.02 37.16 10.88
C ASN A 784 48.53 37.33 11.05
N LYS A 785 49.23 37.80 10.00
CA LYS A 785 50.69 38.08 9.98
C LYS A 785 51.19 38.90 11.18
N THR A 786 50.35 39.76 11.75
CA THR A 786 50.75 40.65 12.87
C THR A 786 50.51 40.05 14.27
N ARG A 787 49.81 38.92 14.38
CA ARG A 787 49.35 38.31 15.64
C ARG A 787 49.36 36.78 15.58
N THR A 788 50.31 36.19 14.86
CA THR A 788 50.41 34.73 14.77
C THR A 788 50.92 34.13 16.07
N PRO A 789 50.25 33.10 16.61
CA PRO A 789 50.73 32.34 17.77
C PRO A 789 51.79 31.28 17.39
N LEU A 790 52.10 31.13 16.10
CA LEU A 790 53.02 30.09 15.60
C LEU A 790 54.50 30.47 15.80
N PRO A 791 55.38 29.49 16.04
CA PRO A 791 56.82 29.72 16.14
C PRO A 791 57.40 30.25 14.81
N ALA A 792 58.51 31.00 14.90
CA ALA A 792 59.24 31.57 13.76
C ALA A 792 58.46 32.56 12.84
N GLY A 793 57.26 33.02 13.23
CA GLY A 793 56.50 34.01 12.47
C GLY A 793 55.73 33.43 11.27
N GLU A 794 55.57 32.11 11.21
CA GLU A 794 54.71 31.43 10.25
C GLU A 794 53.24 31.82 10.48
N THR A 795 52.41 31.81 9.43
CA THR A 795 50.98 32.12 9.54
C THR A 795 50.08 30.93 9.30
N GLN A 796 50.59 29.84 8.74
CA GLN A 796 49.80 28.67 8.38
C GLN A 796 50.23 27.46 9.21
N HIS A 797 49.26 26.77 9.80
CA HIS A 797 49.48 25.51 10.50
C HIS A 797 48.33 24.55 10.18
N THR A 798 48.64 23.28 10.00
CA THR A 798 47.64 22.21 9.83
C THR A 798 47.92 21.14 10.86
N GLY A 799 46.91 20.83 11.67
CA GLY A 799 47.10 19.94 12.81
C GLY A 799 45.77 19.44 13.37
N CYS A 800 45.85 18.45 14.24
CA CYS A 800 44.70 17.93 14.97
C CYS A 800 44.33 18.89 16.11
N VAL A 801 43.08 19.33 16.18
CA VAL A 801 42.60 20.23 17.25
C VAL A 801 42.78 19.62 18.66
N PHE A 802 42.87 18.29 18.75
CA PHE A 802 42.99 17.56 20.03
C PHE A 802 44.41 17.08 20.34
N CYS A 803 45.22 16.76 19.33
CA CYS A 803 46.51 16.09 19.50
C CYS A 803 47.71 16.96 19.12
N ASP A 804 47.49 18.03 18.36
CA ASP A 804 48.58 18.93 17.95
C ASP A 804 48.97 19.85 19.12
N PRO A 805 50.25 19.83 19.56
CA PRO A 805 50.70 20.64 20.68
C PRO A 805 50.51 22.15 20.49
N VAL A 806 50.53 22.64 19.25
CA VAL A 806 50.35 24.06 18.91
C VAL A 806 48.89 24.46 19.03
N PHE A 807 47.95 23.56 18.69
CA PHE A 807 46.52 23.85 18.77
C PHE A 807 45.93 23.65 20.16
N GLN A 808 46.48 22.76 20.99
CA GLN A 808 45.97 22.50 22.35
C GLN A 808 45.90 23.77 23.20
N ASP A 809 46.89 24.67 23.09
CA ASP A 809 46.94 25.93 23.84
C ASP A 809 46.04 27.04 23.26
N LEU A 810 45.49 26.83 22.06
CA LEU A 810 44.68 27.80 21.30
C LEU A 810 43.19 27.43 21.24
N VAL A 811 42.79 26.34 21.90
CA VAL A 811 41.43 25.82 21.94
C VAL A 811 40.85 26.04 23.33
N GLU A 812 39.89 26.95 23.43
CA GLU A 812 39.16 27.22 24.66
C GLU A 812 37.83 26.44 24.68
N LEU A 813 37.84 25.30 25.38
CA LEU A 813 36.65 24.53 25.70
C LEU A 813 35.80 25.27 26.75
N LYS A 814 34.83 26.06 26.30
CA LYS A 814 33.81 26.66 27.19
C LYS A 814 32.51 25.86 27.10
N HIS A 815 32.20 25.13 28.18
CA HIS A 815 31.14 24.12 28.35
C HIS A 815 31.53 22.68 27.97
N ALA A 816 32.70 22.22 28.43
CA ALA A 816 33.04 20.80 28.47
C ALA A 816 33.64 20.44 29.83
N THR A 817 33.09 19.42 30.46
CA THR A 817 33.57 18.79 31.68
C THR A 817 34.29 17.51 31.26
N MET A 818 35.61 17.57 31.03
CA MET A 818 36.42 16.36 30.81
C MET A 818 36.20 15.37 31.96
N ARG A 819 35.91 14.07 31.68
CA ARG A 819 36.25 12.91 32.53
C ARG A 819 36.00 11.55 31.84
N HIS A 820 36.92 10.60 32.04
CA HIS A 820 36.80 9.14 31.81
C HIS A 820 35.41 8.61 32.23
N PHE A 821 34.81 7.61 31.56
CA PHE A 821 33.48 7.06 31.94
C PHE A 821 33.39 6.69 33.44
N MET A 822 34.45 6.14 34.04
CA MET A 822 34.51 5.87 35.49
C MET A 822 34.97 7.07 36.35
N HIS A 823 35.49 8.15 35.77
CA HIS A 823 35.83 9.39 36.48
C HIS A 823 34.79 10.51 36.31
N ARG A 824 33.74 10.32 35.50
CA ARG A 824 32.60 11.25 35.38
C ARG A 824 32.04 11.54 36.78
N ASP A 825 31.94 12.80 37.15
CA ASP A 825 31.13 13.25 38.30
C ASP A 825 29.62 13.19 37.99
N GLU A 826 29.26 12.53 36.88
CA GLU A 826 27.89 12.35 36.36
C GLU A 826 27.43 10.88 36.43
N PHE A 827 27.95 10.06 37.35
CA PHE A 827 27.11 8.95 37.81
C PHE A 827 26.06 9.59 38.73
N PRO A 828 24.76 9.54 38.38
CA PRO A 828 23.74 10.18 39.18
C PRO A 828 23.80 9.62 40.60
N ALA A 829 23.55 10.48 41.60
CA ALA A 829 23.25 10.01 42.95
C ALA A 829 22.11 8.98 42.88
N ALA A 830 22.03 8.09 43.88
CA ALA A 830 20.95 7.12 43.96
C ALA A 830 19.61 7.79 43.65
N LEU A 831 18.89 7.25 42.67
CA LEU A 831 17.63 7.79 42.18
C LEU A 831 16.62 7.83 43.33
N GLU A 832 16.20 9.05 43.70
CA GLU A 832 15.19 9.28 44.73
C GLU A 832 13.82 8.74 44.29
N GLU A 833 13.00 8.37 45.27
CA GLU A 833 11.65 7.87 45.04
C GLU A 833 10.79 8.94 44.33
N GLY A 834 10.13 8.57 43.23
CA GLY A 834 9.33 9.49 42.40
C GLY A 834 10.11 10.29 41.35
N SER A 835 11.45 10.17 41.28
CA SER A 835 12.24 10.79 40.20
C SER A 835 12.08 10.02 38.88
N PRO A 836 11.95 10.69 37.72
CA PRO A 836 11.77 10.01 36.44
C PRO A 836 13.01 9.18 36.07
N LEU A 837 12.80 7.98 35.55
CA LEU A 837 13.90 7.11 35.12
C LEU A 837 14.62 7.68 33.87
N PRO A 838 15.95 7.51 33.77
CA PRO A 838 16.74 8.03 32.65
C PRO A 838 16.44 7.34 31.31
N VAL A 839 15.91 6.11 31.36
CA VAL A 839 15.38 5.36 30.21
C VAL A 839 14.02 4.81 30.62
N SER A 840 13.03 4.89 29.73
CA SER A 840 11.70 4.37 30.00
C SER A 840 11.71 2.83 30.05
N PRO A 841 11.10 2.21 31.07
CA PRO A 841 10.83 0.77 31.09
C PRO A 841 9.99 0.34 29.89
N LEU A 842 10.12 -0.93 29.49
CA LEU A 842 9.32 -1.50 28.40
C LEU A 842 7.86 -1.67 28.80
N SER A 843 7.61 -2.05 30.06
CA SER A 843 6.28 -2.32 30.60
C SER A 843 5.94 -1.42 31.78
N CYS A 844 4.65 -1.15 32.02
CA CYS A 844 4.20 -0.45 33.24
C CYS A 844 4.18 -1.37 34.47
N LYS A 845 3.93 -2.68 34.28
CA LYS A 845 3.96 -3.74 35.29
C LYS A 845 4.82 -4.89 34.76
N VAL A 846 5.61 -5.54 35.62
CA VAL A 846 6.44 -6.70 35.24
C VAL A 846 6.19 -7.87 36.18
N SER A 847 6.21 -9.10 35.68
CA SER A 847 6.29 -10.30 36.51
C SER A 847 7.73 -10.62 36.92
N LEU A 848 7.90 -11.50 37.90
CA LEU A 848 9.24 -11.95 38.32
C LEU A 848 10.03 -12.63 37.19
N GLU A 849 9.36 -13.34 36.30
CA GLU A 849 9.99 -13.98 35.15
C GLU A 849 10.44 -12.96 34.07
N GLU A 850 9.66 -11.88 33.88
CA GLU A 850 9.97 -10.80 32.95
C GLU A 850 11.06 -9.86 33.46
N LEU A 851 11.18 -9.69 34.78
CA LEU A 851 12.08 -8.74 35.43
C LEU A 851 13.53 -8.87 34.93
N TYR A 852 14.02 -10.10 34.78
CA TYR A 852 15.39 -10.37 34.35
C TYR A 852 15.69 -9.74 32.98
N GLY A 853 14.84 -10.00 31.99
CA GLY A 853 15.03 -9.49 30.62
C GLY A 853 14.82 -7.99 30.51
N GLU A 854 13.76 -7.46 31.16
CA GLU A 854 13.48 -6.02 31.12
C GLU A 854 14.57 -5.20 31.82
N SER A 855 15.14 -5.67 32.93
CA SER A 855 16.25 -4.99 33.60
C SER A 855 17.55 -5.03 32.80
N LEU A 856 17.91 -6.17 32.21
CA LEU A 856 19.08 -6.24 31.33
C LEU A 856 18.94 -5.29 30.13
N GLU A 857 17.79 -5.31 29.46
CA GLU A 857 17.54 -4.47 28.30
C GLU A 857 17.57 -2.97 28.67
N LEU A 858 17.02 -2.60 29.83
CA LEU A 858 17.08 -1.24 30.35
C LEU A 858 18.52 -0.80 30.65
N GLY A 859 19.28 -1.64 31.36
CA GLY A 859 20.67 -1.37 31.75
C GLY A 859 21.60 -1.26 30.54
N LEU A 860 21.48 -2.17 29.59
CA LEU A 860 22.27 -2.15 28.36
C LEU A 860 21.95 -0.92 27.51
N ARG A 861 20.67 -0.52 27.35
CA ARG A 861 20.30 0.73 26.67
C ARG A 861 20.86 1.95 27.37
N LEU A 862 20.77 2.00 28.70
CA LEU A 862 21.27 3.11 29.49
C LEU A 862 22.79 3.27 29.34
N LEU A 863 23.53 2.17 29.44
CA LEU A 863 24.99 2.16 29.34
C LEU A 863 25.46 2.41 27.90
N ALA A 864 24.75 1.91 26.89
CA ALA A 864 25.02 2.20 25.49
C ALA A 864 24.80 3.67 25.14
N VAL A 865 23.75 4.31 25.67
CA VAL A 865 23.51 5.77 25.53
C VAL A 865 24.59 6.61 26.22
N ARG A 866 25.36 6.00 27.12
CA ARG A 866 26.47 6.63 27.85
C ARG A 866 27.86 6.14 27.40
N GLY A 867 27.94 5.39 26.31
CA GLY A 867 29.21 5.04 25.67
C GLY A 867 30.04 4.00 26.43
N ALA A 868 29.43 3.22 27.32
CA ALA A 868 30.13 2.14 28.00
C ALA A 868 30.53 1.02 27.01
N PRO A 869 31.75 0.46 27.08
CA PRO A 869 32.15 -0.68 26.25
C PRO A 869 31.23 -1.90 26.48
N PRO A 870 30.87 -2.68 25.44
CA PRO A 870 29.92 -3.80 25.55
C PRO A 870 30.26 -4.82 26.65
N VAL A 871 31.53 -5.20 26.79
CA VAL A 871 32.01 -6.12 27.84
C VAL A 871 31.79 -5.52 29.23
N LEU A 872 32.05 -4.22 29.42
CA LEU A 872 31.80 -3.54 30.68
C LEU A 872 30.30 -3.44 30.97
N SER A 873 29.49 -3.14 29.95
CA SER A 873 28.03 -3.08 30.08
C SER A 873 27.42 -4.41 30.51
N ALA A 874 27.87 -5.51 29.89
CA ALA A 874 27.42 -6.86 30.23
C ALA A 874 27.75 -7.21 31.68
N LEU A 875 28.98 -6.96 32.11
CA LEU A 875 29.45 -7.26 33.47
C LEU A 875 28.74 -6.42 34.55
N LEU A 876 28.58 -5.11 34.34
CA LEU A 876 27.87 -4.24 35.28
C LEU A 876 26.38 -4.62 35.39
N CYS A 877 25.72 -4.88 34.26
CA CYS A 877 24.31 -5.28 34.28
C CYS A 877 24.12 -6.64 34.97
N GLN A 878 25.03 -7.59 34.75
CA GLN A 878 24.99 -8.91 35.40
C GLN A 878 25.17 -8.79 36.92
N ALA A 879 26.13 -7.98 37.39
CA ALA A 879 26.38 -7.78 38.81
C ALA A 879 25.18 -7.10 39.51
N ALA A 880 24.67 -6.02 38.90
CA ALA A 880 23.51 -5.29 39.42
C ALA A 880 22.24 -6.15 39.47
N LEU A 881 22.01 -6.95 38.42
CA LEU A 881 20.84 -7.82 38.36
C LEU A 881 20.93 -8.98 39.37
N SER A 882 22.12 -9.52 39.59
CA SER A 882 22.34 -10.56 40.61
C SER A 882 21.98 -10.04 42.01
N GLN A 883 22.29 -8.78 42.32
CA GLN A 883 21.89 -8.15 43.58
C GLN A 883 20.40 -7.82 43.65
N LEU A 884 19.80 -7.39 42.54
CA LEU A 884 18.36 -7.14 42.47
C LEU A 884 17.57 -8.41 42.80
N LEU A 885 17.95 -9.55 42.23
CA LEU A 885 17.26 -10.83 42.43
C LEU A 885 17.45 -11.41 43.83
N GLN A 886 18.45 -10.95 44.59
CA GLN A 886 18.65 -11.31 46.01
C GLN A 886 17.97 -10.32 46.97
N SER A 887 17.44 -9.20 46.47
CA SER A 887 16.78 -8.17 47.28
C SER A 887 15.33 -8.55 47.58
N ASP A 888 14.78 -8.03 48.67
CA ASP A 888 13.35 -8.18 48.96
C ASP A 888 12.51 -7.32 48.00
N LEU A 889 11.76 -7.98 47.12
CA LEU A 889 10.91 -7.32 46.11
C LEU A 889 9.46 -7.08 46.57
N SER A 890 9.10 -7.55 47.78
CA SER A 890 7.75 -7.35 48.35
C SER A 890 7.26 -5.90 48.37
N PRO A 891 8.12 -4.87 48.57
CA PRO A 891 7.64 -3.48 48.55
C PRO A 891 7.17 -3.01 47.18
N PHE A 892 7.57 -3.68 46.09
CA PHE A 892 7.22 -3.28 44.73
C PHE A 892 5.97 -3.99 44.20
N HIS A 893 5.34 -4.85 44.99
CA HIS A 893 4.17 -5.61 44.59
C HIS A 893 2.99 -4.69 44.26
N CYS A 894 2.39 -4.90 43.08
CA CYS A 894 1.13 -4.27 42.73
C CYS A 894 -0.02 -4.82 43.60
N PRO A 895 -1.01 -3.99 43.96
CA PRO A 895 -2.21 -4.48 44.64
C PRO A 895 -2.95 -5.51 43.78
N GLN A 896 -3.43 -6.60 44.40
CA GLN A 896 -4.20 -7.62 43.72
C GLN A 896 -5.57 -7.07 43.31
N GLU A 897 -5.93 -7.20 42.02
CA GLU A 897 -7.24 -6.80 41.50
C GLU A 897 -8.31 -7.82 41.92
N ALA A 898 -9.48 -7.34 42.38
CA ALA A 898 -10.50 -8.13 43.08
C ALA A 898 -11.34 -9.10 42.21
N GLU A 899 -10.99 -9.29 40.93
CA GLU A 899 -11.72 -10.13 39.98
C GLU A 899 -10.80 -11.15 39.30
N VAL A 900 -10.25 -12.10 40.08
CA VAL A 900 -9.53 -13.24 39.52
C VAL A 900 -10.36 -14.51 39.67
N ASN A 901 -10.61 -15.18 38.55
CA ASN A 901 -11.29 -16.46 38.48
C ASN A 901 -10.55 -17.49 39.38
N PRO A 902 -11.21 -18.30 40.22
CA PRO A 902 -10.55 -19.17 41.21
C PRO A 902 -9.63 -20.25 40.62
N GLU A 903 -9.66 -20.47 39.31
CA GLU A 903 -8.89 -21.48 38.59
C GLU A 903 -7.58 -20.93 37.98
N GLU A 904 -7.31 -19.62 38.04
CA GLU A 904 -6.12 -19.02 37.43
C GLU A 904 -4.99 -18.80 38.44
N GLN A 905 -3.77 -19.24 38.11
CA GLN A 905 -2.56 -19.01 38.92
C GLN A 905 -2.35 -17.50 39.13
N ILE A 906 -2.27 -17.09 40.40
CA ILE A 906 -2.03 -15.70 40.79
C ILE A 906 -0.58 -15.34 40.45
N VAL A 907 -0.37 -14.64 39.34
CA VAL A 907 0.95 -14.08 38.97
C VAL A 907 1.19 -12.80 39.76
N VAL A 908 2.24 -12.77 40.58
CA VAL A 908 2.65 -11.57 41.31
C VAL A 908 3.28 -10.57 40.33
N LEU A 909 2.74 -9.35 40.30
CA LEU A 909 3.23 -8.26 39.46
C LEU A 909 3.92 -7.19 40.31
N LEU A 910 4.98 -6.61 39.76
CA LEU A 910 5.74 -5.52 40.33
C LEU A 910 5.46 -4.22 39.56
N HIS A 911 5.45 -3.09 40.28
CA HIS A 911 5.48 -1.77 39.67
C HIS A 911 6.82 -1.57 38.94
N SER A 912 6.78 -1.60 37.60
CA SER A 912 7.97 -1.62 36.75
C SER A 912 8.91 -0.46 37.04
N GLU A 913 8.36 0.76 37.09
CA GLU A 913 9.18 1.95 37.33
C GLU A 913 9.90 1.90 38.68
N ALA A 914 9.26 1.35 39.72
CA ALA A 914 9.85 1.27 41.06
C ALA A 914 10.95 0.21 41.14
N VAL A 915 10.71 -1.00 40.61
CA VAL A 915 11.71 -2.08 40.63
C VAL A 915 12.88 -1.77 39.69
N GLN A 916 12.63 -1.15 38.54
CA GLN A 916 13.68 -0.72 37.62
C GLN A 916 14.52 0.43 38.19
N ARG A 917 13.92 1.34 38.99
CA ARG A 917 14.68 2.33 39.77
C ARG A 917 15.65 1.64 40.73
N HIS A 918 15.17 0.62 41.45
CA HIS A 918 16.01 -0.14 42.36
C HIS A 918 17.16 -0.85 41.65
N PHE A 919 16.88 -1.48 40.50
CA PHE A 919 17.91 -2.05 39.63
C PHE A 919 18.96 -1.03 39.19
N LEU A 920 18.54 0.15 38.72
CA LEU A 920 19.46 1.20 38.30
C LEU A 920 20.31 1.74 39.46
N ASN A 921 19.75 1.81 40.68
CA ASN A 921 20.54 2.16 41.86
C ASN A 921 21.60 1.09 42.17
N LYS A 922 21.27 -0.20 42.06
CA LYS A 922 22.27 -1.29 42.16
C LYS A 922 23.35 -1.19 41.09
N LEU A 923 22.97 -0.83 39.85
CA LEU A 923 23.91 -0.60 38.75
C LEU A 923 24.85 0.57 39.04
N ILE A 924 24.34 1.65 39.62
CA ILE A 924 25.11 2.81 40.05
C ILE A 924 26.06 2.42 41.18
N ASP A 925 25.58 1.71 42.20
CA ASP A 925 26.39 1.25 43.34
C ASP A 925 27.56 0.38 42.87
N GLU A 926 27.31 -0.58 41.98
CA GLU A 926 28.35 -1.43 41.40
C GLU A 926 29.36 -0.63 40.58
N ALA A 927 28.90 0.30 39.74
CA ALA A 927 29.79 1.16 38.98
C ALA A 927 30.67 2.05 39.88
N LEU A 928 30.11 2.55 41.00
CA LEU A 928 30.83 3.33 42.00
C LEU A 928 31.83 2.48 42.80
N ALA A 929 31.48 1.24 43.14
CA ALA A 929 32.39 0.30 43.80
C ALA A 929 33.58 -0.05 42.90
N TRP A 930 33.34 -0.31 41.61
CA TRP A 930 34.39 -0.64 40.64
C TRP A 930 35.25 0.58 40.28
N ARG A 931 34.72 1.81 40.44
CA ARG A 931 35.51 3.06 40.37
C ARG A 931 36.55 3.15 41.48
N GLN A 932 36.26 2.65 42.68
CA GLN A 932 37.21 2.67 43.81
C GLN A 932 38.25 1.55 43.72
N ASN A 933 37.87 0.37 43.21
CA ASN A 933 38.75 -0.79 42.98
C ASN A 933 38.58 -1.30 41.55
N PHE A 934 39.38 -0.76 40.61
CA PHE A 934 39.25 -1.11 39.20
C PHE A 934 39.52 -2.59 38.93
N ILE A 935 38.53 -3.29 38.37
CA ILE A 935 38.65 -4.69 37.96
C ILE A 935 39.30 -4.75 36.58
N LYS A 936 40.32 -5.59 36.42
CA LYS A 936 40.93 -5.86 35.12
C LYS A 936 39.88 -6.53 34.22
N LEU A 937 39.44 -5.82 33.18
CA LEU A 937 38.49 -6.36 32.20
C LEU A 937 39.07 -7.62 31.54
N PRO A 938 38.25 -8.67 31.33
CA PRO A 938 38.66 -9.80 30.51
C PRO A 938 39.14 -9.31 29.14
N SER A 939 40.20 -9.92 28.60
CA SER A 939 40.61 -9.65 27.22
C SER A 939 39.48 -10.03 26.27
N SER A 940 39.17 -9.14 25.31
CA SER A 940 38.17 -9.43 24.28
C SER A 940 38.47 -10.76 23.58
N PRO A 941 37.45 -11.59 23.27
CA PRO A 941 37.64 -12.89 22.66
C PRO A 941 38.44 -12.80 21.35
N SER A 942 39.33 -13.78 21.14
CA SER A 942 40.37 -13.75 20.09
C SER A 942 39.84 -13.84 18.65
N ARG A 943 38.54 -14.11 18.46
CA ARG A 943 37.90 -14.29 17.16
C ARG A 943 36.49 -13.69 17.16
N PHE A 944 36.36 -12.43 16.76
CA PHE A 944 35.04 -11.90 16.41
C PHE A 944 34.69 -12.26 14.97
N LEU A 945 33.51 -12.83 14.78
CA LEU A 945 32.86 -12.84 13.48
C LEU A 945 32.42 -11.42 13.18
N GLN A 946 32.86 -10.85 12.06
CA GLN A 946 32.33 -9.57 11.59
C GLN A 946 30.84 -9.75 11.30
N CYS A 947 29.99 -9.13 12.12
CA CYS A 947 28.55 -9.08 11.90
C CYS A 947 28.15 -7.70 11.41
N SER A 948 27.41 -7.65 10.30
CA SER A 948 26.73 -6.45 9.83
C SER A 948 25.23 -6.66 9.97
N VAL A 949 24.54 -5.73 10.61
CA VAL A 949 23.08 -5.76 10.68
C VAL A 949 22.52 -4.69 9.76
N HIS A 950 21.62 -5.10 8.86
CA HIS A 950 20.90 -4.22 7.97
C HIS A 950 19.41 -4.47 8.13
N ALA A 951 18.63 -3.40 8.23
CA ALA A 951 17.17 -3.47 8.21
C ALA A 951 16.67 -2.45 7.19
N ILE A 952 15.71 -2.82 6.34
CA ILE A 952 15.04 -1.92 5.41
C ILE A 952 13.75 -1.42 6.09
N LYS A 953 13.60 -0.10 6.21
CA LYS A 953 12.44 0.58 6.79
C LYS A 953 11.85 1.45 5.70
N ASN A 954 10.51 1.49 5.64
CA ASN A 954 9.64 2.31 4.77
C ASN A 954 8.98 1.62 3.56
N THR A 955 8.76 0.31 3.59
CA THR A 955 7.60 -0.28 2.88
C THR A 955 6.33 -0.24 3.75
N ARG A 956 6.47 -0.19 5.09
CA ARG A 956 5.41 -0.04 6.11
C ARG A 956 5.70 1.11 7.10
N ARG A 957 4.65 1.66 7.75
CA ARG A 957 4.68 2.90 8.60
C ARG A 957 5.34 2.71 9.98
N LYS A 958 5.40 1.48 10.51
CA LYS A 958 6.10 1.09 11.75
C LYS A 958 6.95 -0.13 11.47
N MET A 959 8.14 -0.20 12.07
CA MET A 959 9.00 -1.39 12.01
C MET A 959 8.54 -2.37 13.10
N GLU A 960 7.97 -3.49 12.68
CA GLU A 960 7.48 -4.55 13.58
C GLU A 960 8.60 -5.54 13.94
N ASP A 961 9.58 -5.71 13.06
CA ASP A 961 10.66 -6.68 13.22
C ASP A 961 11.76 -6.19 14.17
N LYS A 962 12.39 -7.13 14.86
CA LYS A 962 13.49 -6.92 15.82
C LYS A 962 14.66 -7.83 15.49
N HIS A 963 15.85 -7.42 15.93
CA HIS A 963 17.05 -8.26 15.86
C HIS A 963 17.85 -8.11 17.14
N LEU A 964 18.73 -9.07 17.39
CA LEU A 964 19.65 -9.07 18.51
C LEU A 964 21.01 -9.66 18.09
N ALA A 965 22.10 -9.05 18.54
CA ALA A 965 23.46 -9.54 18.38
C ALA A 965 24.20 -9.38 19.72
N LEU A 966 24.52 -10.50 20.36
CA LEU A 966 25.19 -10.57 21.66
C LEU A 966 26.48 -11.38 21.53
N ALA A 967 27.61 -10.68 21.42
CA ALA A 967 28.92 -11.33 21.41
C ALA A 967 29.37 -11.71 22.83
N GLU A 968 28.88 -10.99 23.86
CA GLU A 968 29.23 -11.14 25.27
C GLU A 968 28.20 -12.01 26.04
N PHE A 969 27.64 -13.04 25.39
CA PHE A 969 26.55 -13.86 25.94
C PHE A 969 26.90 -14.43 27.32
N ASN A 970 28.09 -15.01 27.48
CA ASN A 970 28.52 -15.57 28.75
C ASN A 970 28.65 -14.51 29.86
N GLN A 971 29.22 -13.34 29.54
CA GLN A 971 29.42 -12.27 30.52
C GLN A 971 28.08 -11.70 30.99
N LEU A 972 27.10 -11.58 30.10
CA LEU A 972 25.77 -11.08 30.43
C LEU A 972 25.00 -12.00 31.39
N PHE A 973 25.28 -13.31 31.33
CA PHE A 973 24.60 -14.33 32.14
C PHE A 973 25.47 -14.98 33.22
N GLY A 974 26.72 -14.54 33.39
CA GLY A 974 27.64 -15.07 34.39
C GLY A 974 28.07 -16.53 34.17
N ILE A 975 28.05 -17.01 32.92
CA ILE A 975 28.42 -18.40 32.57
C ILE A 975 29.95 -18.54 32.54
N GLN A 976 30.51 -19.44 33.36
CA GLN A 976 31.96 -19.63 33.55
C GLN A 976 32.42 -21.06 33.26
N ASP A 977 31.91 -21.69 32.20
CA ASP A 977 32.27 -23.06 31.81
C ASP A 977 33.45 -23.16 30.82
N GLY A 978 34.11 -22.03 30.53
CA GLY A 978 35.28 -21.97 29.65
C GLY A 978 34.98 -22.06 28.15
N VAL A 979 33.70 -22.10 27.74
CA VAL A 979 33.30 -22.17 26.32
C VAL A 979 32.76 -20.83 25.85
N GLU A 980 33.43 -20.17 24.90
CA GLU A 980 32.97 -18.90 24.33
C GLU A 980 31.65 -19.08 23.56
N ARG A 981 30.68 -18.19 23.82
CA ARG A 981 29.37 -18.18 23.16
C ARG A 981 28.99 -16.80 22.62
N ALA A 982 28.39 -16.80 21.43
CA ALA A 982 27.74 -15.64 20.83
C ALA A 982 26.34 -16.00 20.34
N TYR A 983 25.38 -15.08 20.55
CA TYR A 983 23.97 -15.28 20.23
C TYR A 983 23.49 -14.22 19.23
N TYR A 984 22.76 -14.65 18.21
CA TYR A 984 22.15 -13.79 17.19
C TYR A 984 20.71 -14.19 16.96
N ALA A 985 19.80 -13.24 16.80
CA ALA A 985 18.40 -13.54 16.48
C ALA A 985 17.74 -12.45 15.63
N VAL A 986 16.74 -12.85 14.86
CA VAL A 986 15.84 -11.99 14.09
C VAL A 986 14.41 -12.45 14.35
N PHE A 987 13.51 -11.48 14.50
CA PHE A 987 12.10 -11.69 14.80
C PHE A 987 11.26 -10.84 13.83
N ASP A 988 10.57 -11.49 12.90
CA ASP A 988 9.63 -10.86 11.95
C ASP A 988 8.28 -10.68 12.66
N GLY A 989 7.87 -9.43 12.85
CA GLY A 989 6.71 -9.09 13.65
C GLY A 989 5.47 -8.84 12.79
N HIS A 990 4.30 -9.26 13.27
CA HIS A 990 3.02 -8.98 12.61
C HIS A 990 1.92 -8.63 13.61
N GLY A 991 0.97 -7.81 13.17
CA GLY A 991 -0.15 -7.37 14.02
C GLY A 991 0.25 -6.44 15.16
N GLY A 992 1.47 -5.88 15.11
CA GLY A 992 2.05 -4.99 16.13
C GLY A 992 3.51 -5.32 16.42
N VAL A 993 4.16 -4.50 17.25
CA VAL A 993 5.59 -4.63 17.58
C VAL A 993 5.86 -5.49 18.83
N ASP A 994 4.81 -5.79 19.61
CA ASP A 994 4.98 -6.22 21.00
C ASP A 994 5.56 -7.63 21.11
N ALA A 995 5.07 -8.58 20.31
CA ALA A 995 5.58 -9.96 20.30
C ALA A 995 7.06 -10.02 19.89
N ALA A 996 7.47 -9.32 18.83
CA ALA A 996 8.86 -9.25 18.39
C ALA A 996 9.76 -8.54 19.41
N THR A 997 9.26 -7.48 20.06
CA THR A 997 9.97 -6.80 21.15
C THR A 997 10.15 -7.74 22.34
N TYR A 998 9.09 -8.47 22.71
CA TYR A 998 9.12 -9.43 23.81
C TYR A 998 10.11 -10.57 23.55
N ALA A 999 10.07 -11.16 22.36
CA ALA A 999 10.99 -12.22 21.97
C ALA A 999 12.46 -11.75 21.98
N ALA A 1000 12.73 -10.53 21.49
CA ALA A 1000 14.06 -9.92 21.54
C ALA A 1000 14.55 -9.70 22.97
N THR A 1001 13.66 -9.33 23.90
CA THR A 1001 14.00 -9.09 25.31
C THR A 1001 14.18 -10.38 26.12
N HIS A 1002 13.40 -11.44 25.83
CA HIS A 1002 13.29 -12.58 26.75
C HIS A 1002 13.85 -13.92 26.21
N LEU A 1003 13.94 -14.15 24.90
CA LEU A 1003 14.31 -15.48 24.38
C LEU A 1003 15.73 -15.92 24.78
N HIS A 1004 16.71 -15.01 24.66
CA HIS A 1004 18.11 -15.27 25.03
C HIS A 1004 18.29 -15.47 26.54
N VAL A 1005 17.43 -14.85 27.36
CA VAL A 1005 17.36 -15.04 28.82
C VAL A 1005 16.74 -16.40 29.16
N ALA A 1006 15.66 -16.78 28.48
CA ALA A 1006 15.04 -18.09 28.65
C ALA A 1006 16.02 -19.21 28.28
N LEU A 1007 16.82 -19.00 27.22
CA LEU A 1007 17.85 -19.93 26.78
C LEU A 1007 18.99 -20.07 27.80
N SER A 1008 19.48 -18.97 28.38
CA SER A 1008 20.61 -19.01 29.33
C SER A 1008 20.28 -19.74 30.63
N LYS A 1009 18.99 -19.85 30.98
CA LYS A 1009 18.49 -20.56 32.16
C LYS A 1009 18.22 -22.05 31.95
N GLN A 1010 18.35 -22.57 30.72
CA GLN A 1010 18.10 -23.99 30.45
C GLN A 1010 19.26 -24.86 30.95
N GLU A 1011 18.96 -25.85 31.79
CA GLU A 1011 19.96 -26.82 32.28
C GLU A 1011 20.67 -27.56 31.14
N MET A 1012 19.94 -27.81 30.05
CA MET A 1012 20.45 -28.53 28.88
C MET A 1012 21.31 -27.67 27.95
N LEU A 1013 21.51 -26.37 28.22
CA LEU A 1013 22.28 -25.48 27.32
C LEU A 1013 23.68 -26.04 27.00
N GLN A 1014 24.31 -26.68 27.97
CA GLN A 1014 25.66 -27.24 27.86
C GLN A 1014 25.71 -28.64 27.23
N SER A 1015 24.65 -29.44 27.40
CA SER A 1015 24.60 -30.86 27.02
C SER A 1015 23.80 -31.13 25.75
N ASP A 1016 22.70 -30.41 25.55
CA ASP A 1016 21.81 -30.48 24.39
C ASP A 1016 21.21 -29.10 24.09
N THR A 1017 21.99 -28.31 23.36
CA THR A 1017 21.61 -26.95 22.95
C THR A 1017 20.33 -26.92 22.10
N ALA A 1018 20.02 -28.00 21.35
CA ALA A 1018 18.82 -28.04 20.53
C ALA A 1018 17.56 -28.14 21.40
N THR A 1019 17.56 -29.03 22.39
CA THR A 1019 16.46 -29.14 23.36
C THR A 1019 16.35 -27.88 24.22
N ALA A 1020 17.47 -27.25 24.58
CA ALA A 1020 17.48 -25.96 25.27
C ALA A 1020 16.77 -24.86 24.45
N PHE A 1021 17.05 -24.76 23.15
CA PHE A 1021 16.36 -23.81 22.26
C PHE A 1021 14.86 -24.05 22.16
N LYS A 1022 14.44 -25.31 21.92
CA LYS A 1022 13.02 -25.65 21.82
C LYS A 1022 12.26 -25.28 23.08
N THR A 1023 12.85 -25.57 24.23
CA THR A 1023 12.28 -25.24 25.55
C THR A 1023 12.24 -23.73 25.76
N ALA A 1024 13.28 -22.99 25.35
CA ALA A 1024 13.34 -21.54 25.47
C ALA A 1024 12.29 -20.82 24.60
N PHE A 1025 12.08 -21.25 23.35
CA PHE A 1025 11.03 -20.70 22.48
C PHE A 1025 9.65 -20.93 23.06
N LYS A 1026 9.35 -22.17 23.49
CA LYS A 1026 8.07 -22.53 24.09
C LYS A 1026 7.80 -21.74 25.38
N HIS A 1027 8.80 -21.67 26.26
CA HIS A 1027 8.70 -20.92 27.51
C HIS A 1027 8.49 -19.42 27.24
N THR A 1028 9.16 -18.84 26.24
CA THR A 1028 8.98 -17.44 25.85
C THR A 1028 7.56 -17.16 25.31
N ASP A 1029 7.00 -18.09 24.52
CA ASP A 1029 5.61 -18.01 24.05
C ASP A 1029 4.60 -18.09 25.20
N ASP A 1030 4.80 -19.01 26.15
CA ASP A 1030 3.95 -19.16 27.33
C ASP A 1030 3.99 -17.90 28.23
N MET A 1031 5.17 -17.32 28.45
CA MET A 1031 5.32 -16.06 29.17
C MET A 1031 4.60 -14.91 28.45
N PHE A 1032 4.78 -14.79 27.13
CA PHE A 1032 4.13 -13.74 26.34
C PHE A 1032 2.60 -13.90 26.32
N ARG A 1033 2.10 -15.14 26.29
CA ARG A 1033 0.67 -15.45 26.39
C ARG A 1033 0.06 -14.93 27.69
N GLY A 1034 0.77 -15.07 28.81
CA GLY A 1034 0.37 -14.48 30.09
C GLY A 1034 0.29 -12.95 30.03
N LYS A 1035 1.30 -12.30 29.45
CA LYS A 1035 1.32 -10.84 29.25
C LYS A 1035 0.23 -10.37 28.30
N ALA A 1036 0.06 -11.02 27.17
CA ALA A 1036 -0.92 -10.68 26.14
C ALA A 1036 -2.35 -10.77 26.67
N LYS A 1037 -2.66 -11.77 27.51
CA LYS A 1037 -3.97 -11.87 28.17
C LYS A 1037 -4.21 -10.70 29.13
N ARG A 1038 -3.21 -10.36 29.95
CA ARG A 1038 -3.25 -9.25 30.92
C ARG A 1038 -3.37 -7.88 30.25
N GLU A 1039 -2.63 -7.65 29.18
CA GLU A 1039 -2.51 -6.34 28.50
C GLU A 1039 -3.37 -6.24 27.22
N ARG A 1040 -4.12 -7.29 26.89
CA ARG A 1040 -4.97 -7.42 25.69
C ARG A 1040 -4.20 -7.25 24.37
N LEU A 1041 -2.99 -7.80 24.31
CA LEU A 1041 -2.13 -7.78 23.12
C LEU A 1041 -2.55 -8.87 22.13
N ARG A 1042 -2.35 -8.61 20.84
CA ARG A 1042 -2.73 -9.52 19.73
C ARG A 1042 -1.65 -9.68 18.65
N SER A 1043 -0.47 -9.12 18.88
CA SER A 1043 0.66 -9.25 17.94
C SER A 1043 1.25 -10.67 18.00
N GLY A 1044 1.91 -11.05 16.91
CA GLY A 1044 2.66 -12.29 16.80
C GLY A 1044 4.02 -12.03 16.16
N THR A 1045 4.91 -13.00 16.24
CA THR A 1045 6.21 -12.93 15.57
C THR A 1045 6.72 -14.32 15.19
N THR A 1046 7.25 -14.43 13.98
CA THR A 1046 8.13 -15.55 13.61
C THR A 1046 9.56 -15.18 14.00
N GLY A 1047 10.45 -16.16 14.11
CA GLY A 1047 11.81 -15.85 14.52
C GLY A 1047 12.81 -16.95 14.24
N VAL A 1048 14.05 -16.54 14.09
CA VAL A 1048 15.20 -17.41 13.93
C VAL A 1048 16.33 -16.94 14.85
N ALA A 1049 16.94 -17.89 15.55
CA ALA A 1049 18.01 -17.64 16.50
C ALA A 1049 19.19 -18.60 16.24
N ALA A 1050 20.40 -18.08 16.40
CA ALA A 1050 21.65 -18.82 16.23
C ALA A 1050 22.53 -18.65 17.46
N LEU A 1051 23.02 -19.77 18.01
CA LEU A 1051 24.03 -19.80 19.06
C LEU A 1051 25.31 -20.41 18.48
N ILE A 1052 26.41 -19.69 18.63
CA ILE A 1052 27.75 -20.18 18.31
C ILE A 1052 28.41 -20.54 19.63
N GLN A 1053 28.84 -21.79 19.76
CA GLN A 1053 29.51 -22.31 20.96
C GLN A 1053 30.84 -22.94 20.54
N GLY A 1054 31.96 -22.24 20.79
CA GLY A 1054 33.26 -22.64 20.26
C GLY A 1054 33.28 -22.76 18.73
N GLN A 1055 33.28 -23.97 18.18
CA GLN A 1055 33.22 -24.25 16.73
C GLN A 1055 31.86 -24.81 16.25
N GLU A 1056 30.89 -24.91 17.15
CA GLU A 1056 29.56 -25.45 16.86
C GLU A 1056 28.57 -24.31 16.59
N LEU A 1057 27.71 -24.52 15.59
CA LEU A 1057 26.60 -23.62 15.28
C LEU A 1057 25.29 -24.37 15.51
N THR A 1058 24.44 -23.82 16.37
CA THR A 1058 23.07 -24.28 16.58
C THR A 1058 22.11 -23.20 16.07
N VAL A 1059 21.17 -23.59 15.21
CA VAL A 1059 20.13 -22.69 14.67
C VAL A 1059 18.76 -23.23 15.05
N ALA A 1060 17.91 -22.38 15.61
CA ALA A 1060 16.52 -22.69 15.94
C ALA A 1060 15.58 -21.68 15.29
N TRP A 1061 14.43 -22.14 14.78
CA TRP A 1061 13.47 -21.28 14.11
C TRP A 1061 12.02 -21.63 14.46
N LEU A 1062 11.17 -20.61 14.37
CA LEU A 1062 9.74 -20.67 14.59
C LEU A 1062 9.05 -19.85 13.50
N GLY A 1063 8.07 -20.44 12.82
CA GLY A 1063 7.44 -19.82 11.65
C GLY A 1063 8.28 -19.92 10.39
N ASP A 1064 8.23 -18.87 9.55
CA ASP A 1064 8.82 -18.80 8.22
C ASP A 1064 10.07 -17.90 8.11
N SER A 1065 10.50 -17.27 9.20
CA SER A 1065 11.79 -16.58 9.33
C SER A 1065 12.96 -17.50 8.96
N GLN A 1066 13.82 -17.11 8.01
CA GLN A 1066 14.86 -17.99 7.45
C GLN A 1066 16.29 -17.69 7.92
N ALA A 1067 17.11 -18.74 8.08
CA ALA A 1067 18.56 -18.64 8.19
C ALA A 1067 19.24 -19.47 7.09
N MET A 1068 20.26 -18.89 6.45
CA MET A 1068 21.07 -19.58 5.45
C MET A 1068 22.55 -19.58 5.79
N LEU A 1069 23.23 -20.61 5.29
CA LEU A 1069 24.66 -20.78 5.43
C LEU A 1069 25.36 -20.80 4.08
N VAL A 1070 26.47 -20.07 3.95
CA VAL A 1070 27.36 -20.20 2.77
C VAL A 1070 28.55 -21.09 3.11
N ARG A 1071 28.78 -22.15 2.33
CA ARG A 1071 29.91 -23.09 2.45
C ARG A 1071 30.60 -23.22 1.10
N GLU A 1072 31.91 -22.95 1.03
CA GLU A 1072 32.70 -23.05 -0.21
C GLU A 1072 32.10 -22.26 -1.40
N GLY A 1073 31.48 -21.10 -1.11
CA GLY A 1073 30.83 -20.27 -2.13
C GLY A 1073 29.45 -20.76 -2.58
N GLN A 1074 28.92 -21.85 -2.00
CA GLN A 1074 27.57 -22.35 -2.25
C GLN A 1074 26.63 -22.05 -1.07
N ALA A 1075 25.40 -21.62 -1.38
CA ALA A 1075 24.35 -21.43 -0.38
C ALA A 1075 23.72 -22.78 0.02
N VAL A 1076 23.65 -23.04 1.31
CA VAL A 1076 23.04 -24.22 1.93
C VAL A 1076 21.90 -23.73 2.82
N THR A 1077 20.67 -24.14 2.48
CA THR A 1077 19.48 -23.89 3.31
C THR A 1077 19.53 -24.81 4.53
N LEU A 1078 19.51 -24.23 5.73
CA LEU A 1078 19.64 -24.97 6.99
C LEU A 1078 18.29 -25.34 7.63
N MET A 1079 17.17 -24.93 7.06
CA MET A 1079 15.87 -25.05 7.70
C MET A 1079 14.71 -25.26 6.72
N ASP A 1080 13.63 -25.84 7.23
CA ASP A 1080 12.37 -26.00 6.53
C ASP A 1080 11.30 -25.12 7.21
N PRO A 1081 10.77 -24.08 6.54
CA PRO A 1081 9.87 -23.10 7.15
C PRO A 1081 8.50 -23.69 7.50
N HIS A 1082 7.94 -23.26 8.64
CA HIS A 1082 6.65 -23.73 9.13
C HIS A 1082 5.46 -23.08 8.40
N LYS A 1083 5.20 -23.52 7.18
CA LYS A 1083 4.09 -23.01 6.35
C LYS A 1083 2.79 -23.80 6.56
N PRO A 1084 1.61 -23.16 6.53
CA PRO A 1084 0.32 -23.84 6.71
C PRO A 1084 0.05 -24.98 5.71
N GLU A 1085 0.64 -24.95 4.52
CA GLU A 1085 0.54 -25.99 3.50
C GLU A 1085 1.50 -27.17 3.67
N ARG A 1086 2.40 -27.15 4.66
CA ARG A 1086 3.28 -28.27 4.96
C ARG A 1086 2.45 -29.42 5.56
N GLU A 1087 2.62 -30.63 5.06
CA GLU A 1087 1.69 -31.73 5.33
C GLU A 1087 1.58 -32.10 6.82
N ASP A 1088 2.69 -32.10 7.55
CA ASP A 1088 2.72 -32.33 9.00
C ASP A 1088 2.04 -31.21 9.79
N GLU A 1089 2.25 -29.94 9.40
CA GLU A 1089 1.60 -28.79 10.04
C GLU A 1089 0.10 -28.76 9.76
N LYS A 1090 -0.30 -29.07 8.53
CA LYS A 1090 -1.70 -29.17 8.13
C LYS A 1090 -2.41 -30.27 8.93
N GLN A 1091 -1.83 -31.48 8.98
CA GLN A 1091 -2.40 -32.59 9.74
C GLN A 1091 -2.52 -32.23 11.23
N ARG A 1092 -1.47 -31.65 11.84
CA ARG A 1092 -1.49 -31.19 13.24
C ARG A 1092 -2.62 -30.19 13.50
N ILE A 1093 -2.83 -29.23 12.59
CA ILE A 1093 -3.86 -28.19 12.75
C ILE A 1093 -5.26 -28.77 12.59
N GLU A 1094 -5.46 -29.67 11.62
CA GLU A 1094 -6.73 -30.35 11.38
C GLU A 1094 -7.10 -31.30 12.54
N ASP A 1095 -6.12 -32.01 13.10
CA ASP A 1095 -6.29 -32.88 14.28
C ASP A 1095 -6.71 -32.09 15.54
N LEU A 1096 -6.28 -30.83 15.64
CA LEU A 1096 -6.69 -29.90 16.71
C LEU A 1096 -8.07 -29.26 16.45
N GLY A 1097 -8.71 -29.53 15.32
CA GLY A 1097 -10.01 -28.99 14.92
C GLY A 1097 -9.97 -27.65 14.17
N GLY A 1098 -8.78 -27.22 13.74
CA GLY A 1098 -8.59 -26.04 12.89
C GLY A 1098 -8.74 -26.36 11.41
N CYS A 1099 -8.63 -25.36 10.54
CA CYS A 1099 -8.65 -25.56 9.09
C CYS A 1099 -7.61 -24.72 8.36
N ILE A 1100 -7.10 -25.24 7.25
CA ILE A 1100 -6.22 -24.51 6.33
C ILE A 1100 -7.02 -24.06 5.11
N THR A 1101 -7.04 -22.76 4.84
CA THR A 1101 -7.81 -22.18 3.72
C THR A 1101 -6.93 -21.29 2.85
N PHE A 1102 -7.19 -21.28 1.55
CA PHE A 1102 -6.43 -20.47 0.60
C PHE A 1102 -7.13 -19.12 0.34
N MET A 1103 -6.49 -18.02 0.73
CA MET A 1103 -6.95 -16.63 0.53
C MET A 1103 -5.81 -15.76 -0.01
N GLY A 1104 -5.41 -16.01 -1.26
CA GLY A 1104 -4.22 -15.40 -1.89
C GLY A 1104 -2.89 -16.04 -1.43
N CYS A 1105 -2.85 -16.55 -0.20
CA CYS A 1105 -1.88 -17.50 0.34
C CYS A 1105 -2.61 -18.48 1.28
N TRP A 1106 -1.96 -19.58 1.67
CA TRP A 1106 -2.50 -20.53 2.65
C TRP A 1106 -2.53 -19.91 4.05
N ARG A 1107 -3.65 -20.08 4.75
CA ARG A 1107 -3.88 -19.47 6.06
C ARG A 1107 -4.52 -20.44 7.05
N VAL A 1108 -4.05 -20.40 8.29
CA VAL A 1108 -4.67 -21.05 9.45
C VAL A 1108 -5.96 -20.31 9.80
N ASN A 1109 -7.08 -21.05 9.81
CA ASN A 1109 -8.45 -20.55 10.04
C ASN A 1109 -8.80 -19.29 9.21
N GLY A 1110 -8.24 -19.18 8.01
CA GLY A 1110 -8.46 -18.03 7.10
C GLY A 1110 -7.81 -16.72 7.54
N THR A 1111 -7.02 -16.72 8.62
CA THR A 1111 -6.53 -15.49 9.25
C THR A 1111 -5.01 -15.32 9.08
N TYR A 1112 -4.19 -16.26 9.56
CA TYR A 1112 -2.73 -16.12 9.61
C TYR A 1112 -2.00 -16.98 8.59
N ALA A 1113 -0.97 -16.43 7.94
CA ALA A 1113 -0.20 -17.10 6.89
C ALA A 1113 0.95 -17.99 7.41
N VAL A 1114 1.04 -18.17 8.73
CA VAL A 1114 2.10 -18.95 9.41
C VAL A 1114 1.46 -20.00 10.30
N SER A 1115 2.10 -21.16 10.44
CA SER A 1115 1.59 -22.28 11.27
C SER A 1115 2.19 -22.33 12.68
N ARG A 1116 3.29 -21.60 12.91
CA ARG A 1116 3.96 -21.48 14.21
C ARG A 1116 4.48 -20.06 14.44
N ALA A 1117 4.32 -19.52 15.64
CA ALA A 1117 4.74 -18.16 16.03
C ALA A 1117 4.71 -17.97 17.56
N ILE A 1118 5.50 -17.02 18.06
CA ILE A 1118 5.34 -16.47 19.42
C ILE A 1118 4.19 -15.46 19.36
N GLY A 1119 3.21 -15.55 20.25
CA GLY A 1119 2.02 -14.68 20.24
C GLY A 1119 0.83 -15.29 19.49
N ASP A 1120 0.09 -14.48 18.71
CA ASP A 1120 -1.11 -14.92 17.98
C ASP A 1120 -2.13 -15.67 18.86
N PHE A 1121 -2.38 -15.12 20.05
CA PHE A 1121 -3.12 -15.78 21.12
C PHE A 1121 -4.50 -16.28 20.70
N ASP A 1122 -5.20 -15.55 19.83
CA ASP A 1122 -6.53 -15.90 19.34
C ASP A 1122 -6.55 -17.09 18.37
N GLN A 1123 -5.38 -17.60 17.97
CA GLN A 1123 -5.23 -18.79 17.14
C GLN A 1123 -4.52 -19.96 17.84
N LYS A 1124 -4.19 -19.85 19.13
CA LYS A 1124 -3.69 -20.99 19.91
C LYS A 1124 -4.85 -21.97 20.15
N PRO A 1125 -4.67 -23.30 19.98
CA PRO A 1125 -3.40 -24.03 19.81
C PRO A 1125 -2.98 -24.27 18.34
N TYR A 1126 -3.72 -23.76 17.35
CA TYR A 1126 -3.45 -24.02 15.92
C TYR A 1126 -2.10 -23.45 15.48
N VAL A 1127 -1.82 -22.18 15.82
CA VAL A 1127 -0.50 -21.56 15.61
C VAL A 1127 0.43 -21.93 16.76
N SER A 1128 1.32 -22.93 16.60
CA SER A 1128 2.13 -23.45 17.72
C SER A 1128 3.32 -22.56 18.10
N GLY A 1129 3.73 -22.58 19.37
CA GLY A 1129 4.99 -21.98 19.85
C GLY A 1129 6.19 -22.94 19.80
N ASP A 1130 6.01 -24.16 19.28
CA ASP A 1130 7.05 -25.20 19.25
C ASP A 1130 8.07 -24.95 18.12
N ALA A 1131 9.31 -24.63 18.46
CA ALA A 1131 10.38 -24.39 17.49
C ALA A 1131 11.03 -25.68 16.98
N ASP A 1132 11.59 -25.61 15.76
CA ASP A 1132 12.49 -26.62 15.22
C ASP A 1132 13.96 -26.16 15.36
N CYS A 1133 14.90 -27.10 15.33
CA CYS A 1133 16.32 -26.81 15.58
C CYS A 1133 17.26 -27.75 14.82
N LEU A 1134 18.44 -27.24 14.45
CA LEU A 1134 19.52 -27.96 13.77
C LEU A 1134 20.89 -27.63 14.42
N ASN A 1135 21.69 -28.67 14.70
CA ASN A 1135 23.07 -28.56 15.18
C ASN A 1135 24.07 -28.92 14.06
N GLN A 1136 25.15 -28.13 13.88
CA GLN A 1136 26.18 -28.41 12.87
C GLN A 1136 27.61 -28.21 13.40
N LEU A 1137 28.46 -29.22 13.19
CA LEU A 1137 29.89 -29.25 13.55
C LEU A 1137 30.78 -28.65 12.44
N ARG A 1138 31.82 -27.88 12.82
CA ARG A 1138 32.89 -27.24 11.98
C ARG A 1138 32.51 -25.99 11.17
N LEU A 1139 32.84 -24.81 11.72
CA LEU A 1139 32.87 -23.50 11.06
C LEU A 1139 34.17 -23.28 10.26
N GLU A 1140 34.32 -23.83 9.04
CA GLU A 1140 35.55 -23.63 8.22
C GLU A 1140 35.51 -22.42 7.26
N THR A 1141 34.41 -21.66 7.14
CA THR A 1141 34.29 -20.28 6.59
C THR A 1141 32.82 -20.00 6.30
N ARG A 1142 32.16 -19.08 7.03
CA ARG A 1142 30.69 -19.03 7.04
C ARG A 1142 30.10 -17.63 7.29
N ARG A 1143 29.16 -17.21 6.43
CA ARG A 1143 28.30 -16.02 6.55
C ARG A 1143 26.85 -16.47 6.75
N LEU A 1144 26.15 -15.86 7.71
CA LEU A 1144 24.74 -16.12 8.05
C LEU A 1144 23.91 -14.88 7.69
N GLY A 1145 22.72 -15.07 7.10
CA GLY A 1145 21.79 -13.98 6.77
C GLY A 1145 20.35 -14.33 7.17
N GLY A 1146 19.62 -13.33 7.69
CA GLY A 1146 18.20 -13.38 8.08
C GLY A 1146 17.25 -12.68 7.09
N ASP A 1147 15.94 -12.64 7.39
CA ASP A 1147 14.79 -12.50 6.47
C ASP A 1147 14.70 -11.24 5.55
N GLY A 1148 13.72 -11.29 4.63
CA GLY A 1148 13.36 -10.27 3.63
C GLY A 1148 14.29 -10.25 2.40
N PHE A 1149 15.54 -10.63 2.59
CA PHE A 1149 16.53 -10.74 1.52
C PHE A 1149 16.19 -11.85 0.50
N PHE A 1150 15.64 -12.98 0.94
CA PHE A 1150 15.41 -14.17 0.09
C PHE A 1150 14.09 -14.17 -0.69
N ASP A 1151 13.16 -13.26 -0.38
CA ASP A 1151 11.96 -13.05 -1.20
C ASP A 1151 12.29 -12.42 -2.56
N VAL A 1152 13.43 -11.71 -2.64
CA VAL A 1152 13.85 -10.93 -3.80
C VAL A 1152 15.13 -11.51 -4.43
N VAL A 1153 15.99 -12.16 -3.64
CA VAL A 1153 17.27 -12.71 -4.10
C VAL A 1153 17.21 -14.23 -4.23
N LYS A 1154 17.37 -14.73 -5.46
CA LYS A 1154 17.48 -16.18 -5.73
C LYS A 1154 18.77 -16.74 -5.10
N LEU A 1155 18.67 -17.95 -4.53
CA LEU A 1155 19.77 -18.71 -3.90
C LEU A 1155 21.09 -18.70 -4.69
N SER A 1156 21.03 -18.77 -6.02
CA SER A 1156 22.20 -18.77 -6.90
C SER A 1156 22.96 -17.44 -6.97
N SER A 1157 22.31 -16.32 -6.65
CA SER A 1157 22.86 -14.96 -6.76
C SER A 1157 23.51 -14.45 -5.47
N VAL A 1158 23.27 -15.17 -4.38
CA VAL A 1158 23.69 -14.81 -3.02
C VAL A 1158 25.21 -14.83 -2.86
N SER A 1159 25.89 -15.80 -3.48
CA SER A 1159 27.36 -15.91 -3.45
C SER A 1159 28.06 -14.76 -4.19
N GLN A 1160 27.43 -14.21 -5.24
CA GLN A 1160 27.95 -13.08 -6.02
C GLN A 1160 27.76 -11.75 -5.27
N ILE A 1161 26.59 -11.50 -4.66
CA ILE A 1161 26.33 -10.26 -3.91
C ILE A 1161 27.31 -10.10 -2.74
N TRP A 1162 27.63 -11.20 -2.07
CA TRP A 1162 28.54 -11.18 -0.93
C TRP A 1162 30.02 -11.03 -1.29
N SER A 1163 30.43 -11.28 -2.54
CA SER A 1163 31.78 -10.92 -3.00
C SER A 1163 31.92 -9.42 -3.29
N TRP A 1164 30.82 -8.73 -3.60
CA TRP A 1164 30.78 -7.29 -3.87
C TRP A 1164 30.85 -6.43 -2.60
N MET A 1165 30.28 -6.90 -1.48
CA MET A 1165 30.36 -6.18 -0.19
C MET A 1165 31.78 -6.05 0.37
N HIS A 1166 32.75 -6.86 -0.09
CA HIS A 1166 34.17 -6.71 0.27
C HIS A 1166 34.87 -5.57 -0.46
N LEU A 1167 34.31 -5.08 -1.57
CA LEU A 1167 34.85 -3.96 -2.34
C LEU A 1167 34.31 -2.60 -1.85
N ALA A 1168 33.29 -2.61 -0.99
CA ALA A 1168 32.74 -1.43 -0.32
C ALA A 1168 33.28 -1.32 1.12
N ALA A 1169 34.60 -1.21 1.25
CA ALA A 1169 35.23 -0.58 2.40
C ALA A 1169 35.75 0.78 1.95
N TRP A 1170 34.84 1.77 1.91
CA TRP A 1170 35.08 3.21 1.85
C TRP A 1170 33.98 3.90 2.66
#